data_AF-A0A8S1AXK7-F1
#
_entry.id   AF-A0A8S1AXK7-F1
#
_cell.length_a   1.000
_cell.length_b   1.000
_cell.length_c   1.000
_cell.angle_alpha   90.00
_cell.angle_beta   90.00
_cell.angle_gamma   90.00
#
_symmetry.space_group_name_H-M   'P 1'
#
loop_
_entity.id
_entity.type
_entity.pdbx_description
1 polymer ?
#
loop_
_entity_poly.entity_id
_entity_poly.type
_entity_poly.pdbx_seq_one_letter_code
_entity_poly.pdbx_strand_id
1 'polypeptide(L)'
;MNEEDKRSIIQSLNLRIGGDINELGNAYTIETELVNKREQLQSSLNIVNNEVPTKLTTALAKAELNSKQIGNLETQSEELKAKVEAFLKKIEPLKNEVDKRFGAINKLEQVLTYLRTFEKIDDLSRQMKHTNDDEQMVLLYGELRKMCSQSLQEHQAIYVKDYTHYWHNVLKEKLTKHYEDVLKLIKWPLTSGPEPSPPPKEVMVKFINLTKYLFLIEEPEGIETFIVLDQAVQEKPPCLPVRILLRPLKKRFQFHFTGSRQTARIDRPEWFLTQTLTWIKDHQTFVKVNIQPIADKLELKNVRAVDEFNAGLIALAAERLHTVLALYHTHGIKGEIVDVDAAFAHAVDETLGFHRELVIVTGKDSNSVLSVLTKAETFVRWLSVEKKYALAKMDESLGSPQWCEGVGAGACAVTGAALWVPRAADWFVSLLRTIEDRYAFLPQPGHRLQFLELQLELVEEWRIRLTQLMSAALETLHVESFLSSGSSSHPLTAVINAAHHTRAVLLQWAHSLHYLQLHFYRRQFQHYTQQQHHDEESSSSSSSSDDDSDCEETPEHVSRISKGEDDFDQALSLQEVERRAQKLALNEISRRDSLVAEMNMFDPTMPIANLAVTEPLKGEEDTEEAGVFAEAPALLARLRDQGLASLADHILLEFKAGLKDYKRQKWHGLLIVEKLALSVSSSLCGPLAALCARLAECAQLLAPPLAARLRAHLADIVDSYIFEEIVLESWFNTGGTMQFTHDVKRNLVPAFTPPKMVASKVNVLPKLLEACRLLNMDYDDARRLRAFLSKQPVEEGAENLLNHKIRCIEPRQALQILHQRTDLSDASSPSSVMELF
;
A
#
# COMPACT_ATOMS: atom_id res chain seq x y z
N MET A 1 -84.10 -53.03 91.38
CA MET A 1 -82.97 -53.77 91.98
C MET A 1 -83.55 -55.08 92.52
N ASN A 2 -83.09 -56.21 92.01
CA ASN A 2 -83.63 -57.54 92.38
C ASN A 2 -83.02 -58.01 93.72
N GLU A 3 -83.56 -59.06 94.33
CA GLU A 3 -83.08 -59.60 95.63
C GLU A 3 -81.62 -60.10 95.59
N GLU A 4 -81.14 -60.51 94.43
CA GLU A 4 -79.78 -61.01 94.21
C GLU A 4 -78.72 -59.89 94.25
N ASP A 5 -79.04 -58.75 93.64
CA ASP A 5 -78.21 -57.54 93.70
C ASP A 5 -78.08 -57.03 95.14
N LYS A 6 -79.19 -57.07 95.91
CA LYS A 6 -79.18 -56.70 97.33
C LYS A 6 -78.22 -57.57 98.14
N ARG A 7 -78.28 -58.90 97.96
CA ARG A 7 -77.38 -59.82 98.67
C ARG A 7 -75.91 -59.56 98.34
N SER A 8 -75.60 -59.33 97.07
CA SER A 8 -74.24 -59.02 96.60
C SER A 8 -73.69 -57.73 97.21
N ILE A 9 -74.50 -56.67 97.24
CA ILE A 9 -74.12 -55.38 97.82
C ILE A 9 -73.88 -55.51 99.32
N ILE A 10 -74.77 -56.20 100.05
CA ILE A 10 -74.64 -56.43 101.49
C ILE A 10 -73.39 -57.24 101.82
N GLN A 11 -73.13 -58.31 101.07
CA GLN A 11 -71.94 -59.15 101.26
C GLN A 11 -70.64 -58.36 100.99
N SER A 12 -70.61 -57.53 99.95
CA SER A 12 -69.48 -56.65 99.62
C SER A 12 -69.23 -55.57 100.68
N LEU A 13 -70.29 -55.01 101.27
CA LEU A 13 -70.19 -54.03 102.35
C LEU A 13 -69.63 -54.66 103.63
N ASN A 14 -70.16 -55.82 104.03
CA ASN A 14 -69.69 -56.54 105.20
C ASN A 14 -68.21 -56.97 105.09
N LEU A 15 -67.76 -57.34 103.88
CA LEU A 15 -66.35 -57.68 103.60
C LEU A 15 -65.41 -56.46 103.68
N ARG A 16 -65.85 -55.28 103.19
CA ARG A 16 -65.03 -54.06 103.25
C ARG A 16 -65.03 -53.42 104.65
N ILE A 17 -66.09 -53.60 105.46
CA ILE A 17 -66.23 -52.98 106.79
C ILE A 17 -65.47 -53.75 107.89
N GLY A 18 -65.48 -55.09 107.88
CA GLY A 18 -64.81 -55.90 108.91
C GLY A 18 -65.60 -55.99 110.24
N GLY A 19 -65.28 -57.01 111.07
CA GLY A 19 -66.13 -57.44 112.20
C GLY A 19 -65.72 -56.95 113.60
N ASP A 20 -64.65 -56.16 113.74
CA ASP A 20 -64.29 -55.56 115.03
C ASP A 20 -64.99 -54.21 115.17
N ILE A 21 -65.87 -54.11 116.18
CA ILE A 21 -66.67 -52.92 116.43
C ILE A 21 -65.83 -51.72 116.90
N ASN A 22 -64.55 -51.93 117.23
CA ASN A 22 -63.62 -50.89 117.69
C ASN A 22 -62.70 -50.36 116.59
N GLU A 23 -62.74 -50.89 115.37
CA GLU A 23 -61.85 -50.51 114.26
C GLU A 23 -62.63 -50.20 112.95
N LEU A 24 -63.35 -49.08 112.93
CA LEU A 24 -64.34 -48.71 111.90
C LEU A 24 -63.83 -47.83 110.73
N GLY A 25 -62.51 -47.71 110.55
CA GLY A 25 -61.90 -46.80 109.56
C GLY A 25 -62.32 -47.04 108.10
N ASN A 26 -62.67 -48.28 107.74
CA ASN A 26 -63.05 -48.64 106.37
C ASN A 26 -64.47 -48.19 105.97
N ALA A 27 -65.35 -47.84 106.92
CA ALA A 27 -66.71 -47.39 106.61
C ALA A 27 -66.72 -45.98 105.98
N TYR A 28 -65.85 -45.09 106.47
CA TYR A 28 -65.77 -43.69 106.02
C TYR A 28 -65.30 -43.58 104.56
N THR A 29 -64.40 -44.46 104.14
CA THR A 29 -63.86 -44.50 102.77
C THR A 29 -64.92 -44.84 101.73
N ILE A 30 -65.88 -45.71 102.10
CA ILE A 30 -66.96 -46.15 101.19
C ILE A 30 -68.00 -45.04 101.00
N GLU A 31 -68.33 -44.30 102.06
CA GLU A 31 -69.27 -43.16 101.98
C GLU A 31 -68.78 -42.09 101.00
N THR A 32 -67.49 -41.74 101.08
CA THR A 32 -66.91 -40.69 100.22
C THR A 32 -66.93 -41.10 98.75
N GLU A 33 -66.72 -42.39 98.46
CA GLU A 33 -66.71 -42.95 97.11
C GLU A 33 -68.10 -42.87 96.42
N LEU A 34 -69.17 -43.11 97.18
CA LEU A 34 -70.54 -43.13 96.66
C LEU A 34 -71.11 -41.73 96.39
N VAL A 35 -70.76 -40.75 97.22
CA VAL A 35 -71.19 -39.35 97.03
C VAL A 35 -70.62 -38.76 95.73
N ASN A 36 -69.34 -39.01 95.44
CA ASN A 36 -68.69 -38.51 94.22
C ASN A 36 -69.32 -39.06 92.93
N LYS A 37 -69.73 -40.32 92.92
CA LYS A 37 -70.38 -40.92 91.73
C LYS A 37 -71.75 -40.32 91.41
N ARG A 38 -72.54 -39.98 92.42
CA ARG A 38 -73.88 -39.40 92.23
C ARG A 38 -73.79 -38.03 91.55
N GLU A 39 -72.83 -37.20 91.94
CA GLU A 39 -72.68 -35.84 91.41
C GLU A 39 -72.28 -35.82 89.92
N GLN A 40 -71.45 -36.77 89.47
CA GLN A 40 -71.01 -36.83 88.06
C GLN A 40 -72.15 -37.12 87.06
N LEU A 41 -73.07 -38.04 87.39
CA LEU A 41 -74.13 -38.44 86.47
C LEU A 41 -75.19 -37.36 86.27
N GLN A 42 -75.52 -36.62 87.34
CA GLN A 42 -76.54 -35.57 87.28
C GLN A 42 -76.06 -34.33 86.52
N SER A 43 -74.74 -34.11 86.48
CA SER A 43 -74.12 -33.07 85.65
C SER A 43 -74.28 -33.34 84.15
N SER A 44 -74.12 -34.60 83.72
CA SER A 44 -74.05 -34.94 82.29
C SER A 44 -75.40 -34.84 81.56
N LEU A 45 -76.51 -35.13 82.23
CA LEU A 45 -77.84 -35.18 81.59
C LEU A 45 -78.43 -33.79 81.26
N ASN A 46 -78.06 -32.76 82.02
CA ASN A 46 -78.56 -31.39 81.81
C ASN A 46 -77.94 -30.70 80.58
N ILE A 47 -76.86 -31.24 80.03
CA ILE A 47 -76.11 -30.62 78.92
C ILE A 47 -76.79 -30.85 77.56
N VAL A 48 -77.46 -32.00 77.36
CA VAL A 48 -77.92 -32.42 76.03
C VAL A 48 -79.29 -31.85 75.63
N ASN A 49 -80.19 -31.54 76.56
CA ASN A 49 -81.56 -31.13 76.23
C ASN A 49 -81.73 -29.62 75.90
N ASN A 50 -80.72 -28.77 76.17
CA ASN A 50 -80.80 -27.31 76.00
C ASN A 50 -80.04 -26.74 74.79
N GLU A 51 -79.22 -27.54 74.10
CA GLU A 51 -78.14 -27.00 73.25
C GLU A 51 -78.45 -26.81 71.76
N VAL A 52 -79.52 -27.38 71.20
CA VAL A 52 -79.69 -27.40 69.73
C VAL A 52 -80.43 -26.15 69.18
N PRO A 53 -81.56 -25.68 69.73
CA PRO A 53 -82.23 -24.45 69.24
C PRO A 53 -81.43 -23.17 69.53
N THR A 54 -80.62 -23.16 70.59
CA THR A 54 -79.73 -22.04 70.99
C THR A 54 -78.59 -21.80 70.00
N LYS A 55 -78.19 -22.82 69.22
CA LYS A 55 -77.05 -22.73 68.28
C LYS A 55 -77.31 -21.84 67.05
N LEU A 56 -78.56 -21.68 66.60
CA LEU A 56 -78.88 -20.84 65.42
C LEU A 56 -78.93 -19.35 65.77
N THR A 57 -79.54 -18.99 66.92
CA THR A 57 -79.57 -17.62 67.44
C THR A 57 -78.18 -17.15 67.86
N THR A 58 -77.35 -18.04 68.41
CA THR A 58 -75.95 -17.70 68.71
C THR A 58 -75.11 -17.50 67.45
N ALA A 59 -75.44 -18.11 66.31
CA ALA A 59 -74.69 -17.90 65.06
C ALA A 59 -74.90 -16.48 64.48
N LEU A 60 -76.13 -15.96 64.49
CA LEU A 60 -76.42 -14.57 64.08
C LEU A 60 -75.83 -13.54 65.06
N ALA A 61 -75.96 -13.79 66.36
CA ALA A 61 -75.33 -12.95 67.37
C ALA A 61 -73.80 -12.95 67.26
N LYS A 62 -73.19 -14.09 66.89
CA LYS A 62 -71.75 -14.17 66.59
C LYS A 62 -71.36 -13.38 65.35
N ALA A 63 -72.18 -13.36 64.30
CA ALA A 63 -71.88 -12.59 63.09
C ALA A 63 -71.87 -11.07 63.36
N GLU A 64 -72.86 -10.57 64.12
CA GLU A 64 -72.88 -9.16 64.55
C GLU A 64 -71.73 -8.83 65.52
N LEU A 65 -71.41 -9.75 66.45
CA LEU A 65 -70.26 -9.60 67.34
C LEU A 65 -68.95 -9.53 66.54
N ASN A 66 -68.78 -10.40 65.54
CA ASN A 66 -67.61 -10.40 64.68
C ASN A 66 -67.50 -9.11 63.87
N SER A 67 -68.60 -8.57 63.35
CA SER A 67 -68.57 -7.27 62.65
C SER A 67 -68.19 -6.13 63.58
N LYS A 68 -68.66 -6.13 64.83
CA LYS A 68 -68.20 -5.19 65.86
C LYS A 68 -66.72 -5.39 66.20
N GLN A 69 -66.24 -6.63 66.26
CA GLN A 69 -64.83 -6.93 66.51
C GLN A 69 -63.94 -6.47 65.36
N ILE A 70 -64.37 -6.62 64.10
CA ILE A 70 -63.63 -6.12 62.94
C ILE A 70 -63.52 -4.60 62.99
N GLY A 71 -64.62 -3.89 63.26
CA GLY A 71 -64.58 -2.43 63.44
C GLY A 71 -63.68 -2.01 64.61
N ASN A 72 -63.62 -2.80 65.68
CA ASN A 72 -62.73 -2.56 66.81
C ASN A 72 -61.25 -2.86 66.49
N LEU A 73 -60.98 -3.83 65.60
CA LEU A 73 -59.63 -4.14 65.12
C LEU A 73 -59.14 -3.08 64.13
N GLU A 74 -60.02 -2.51 63.29
CA GLU A 74 -59.69 -1.39 62.41
C GLU A 74 -59.30 -0.16 63.22
N THR A 75 -60.08 0.21 64.25
CA THR A 75 -59.72 1.30 65.15
C THR A 75 -58.43 1.02 65.91
N GLN A 76 -58.21 -0.20 66.42
CA GLN A 76 -56.94 -0.57 67.04
C GLN A 76 -55.76 -0.52 66.06
N SER A 77 -55.96 -0.88 64.79
CA SER A 77 -54.93 -0.80 63.76
C SER A 77 -54.57 0.65 63.44
N GLU A 78 -55.54 1.54 63.30
CA GLU A 78 -55.26 2.98 63.13
C GLU A 78 -54.57 3.58 64.35
N GLU A 79 -55.00 3.20 65.56
CA GLU A 79 -54.39 3.65 66.79
C GLU A 79 -52.94 3.12 66.95
N LEU A 80 -52.66 1.90 66.49
CA LEU A 80 -51.31 1.34 66.44
C LEU A 80 -50.44 2.07 65.40
N LYS A 81 -50.96 2.36 64.20
CA LYS A 81 -50.25 3.16 63.19
C LYS A 81 -49.88 4.54 63.75
N ALA A 82 -50.83 5.21 64.41
CA ALA A 82 -50.58 6.50 65.05
C ALA A 82 -49.52 6.38 66.16
N LYS A 83 -49.56 5.31 66.97
CA LYS A 83 -48.52 5.03 67.99
C LYS A 83 -47.15 4.77 67.37
N VAL A 84 -47.08 4.05 66.26
CA VAL A 84 -45.81 3.77 65.54
C VAL A 84 -45.25 5.05 64.93
N GLU A 85 -46.06 5.87 64.26
CA GLU A 85 -45.61 7.17 63.74
C GLU A 85 -45.16 8.10 64.85
N ALA A 86 -45.89 8.17 65.96
CA ALA A 86 -45.49 8.94 67.13
C ALA A 86 -44.17 8.42 67.73
N PHE A 87 -43.97 7.10 67.76
CA PHE A 87 -42.73 6.48 68.23
C PHE A 87 -41.54 6.76 67.30
N LEU A 88 -41.72 6.64 65.99
CA LEU A 88 -40.71 6.99 65.00
C LEU A 88 -40.33 8.47 65.10
N LYS A 89 -41.32 9.37 65.21
CA LYS A 89 -41.08 10.80 65.39
C LYS A 89 -40.37 11.12 66.72
N LYS A 90 -40.62 10.32 67.77
CA LYS A 90 -39.93 10.42 69.06
C LYS A 90 -38.48 9.91 69.00
N ILE A 91 -38.19 8.91 68.16
CA ILE A 91 -36.84 8.33 67.97
C ILE A 91 -36.01 9.10 66.95
N GLU A 92 -36.63 9.85 66.02
CA GLU A 92 -35.94 10.67 65.03
C GLU A 92 -34.80 11.55 65.60
N PRO A 93 -34.95 12.28 66.72
CA PRO A 93 -33.83 13.02 67.31
C PRO A 93 -32.69 12.13 67.81
N LEU A 94 -32.99 10.93 68.34
CA LEU A 94 -31.96 9.96 68.74
C LEU A 94 -31.23 9.40 67.51
N LYS A 95 -31.97 9.06 66.44
CA LYS A 95 -31.40 8.61 65.17
C LYS A 95 -30.48 9.67 64.57
N ASN A 96 -30.92 10.92 64.51
CA ASN A 96 -30.10 12.03 64.02
C ASN A 96 -28.83 12.25 64.85
N GLU A 97 -28.91 12.13 66.18
CA GLU A 97 -27.74 12.21 67.06
C GLU A 97 -26.79 11.03 66.86
N VAL A 98 -27.32 9.82 66.66
CA VAL A 98 -26.54 8.62 66.35
C VAL A 98 -25.86 8.74 64.98
N ASP A 99 -26.56 9.19 63.95
CA ASP A 99 -26.01 9.44 62.61
C ASP A 99 -24.93 10.53 62.64
N LYS A 100 -25.13 11.59 63.43
CA LYS A 100 -24.10 12.62 63.67
C LYS A 100 -22.86 12.03 64.34
N ARG A 101 -23.02 11.14 65.33
CA ARG A 101 -21.90 10.44 65.99
C ARG A 101 -21.20 9.49 65.04
N PHE A 102 -21.91 8.69 64.24
CA PHE A 102 -21.30 7.84 63.21
C PHE A 102 -20.59 8.67 62.13
N GLY A 103 -21.15 9.81 61.73
CA GLY A 103 -20.49 10.75 60.84
C GLY A 103 -19.20 11.34 61.44
N ALA A 104 -19.19 11.65 62.74
CA ALA A 104 -17.99 12.08 63.45
C ALA A 104 -16.95 10.96 63.58
N ILE A 105 -17.38 9.73 63.88
CA ILE A 105 -16.51 8.54 63.92
C ILE A 105 -15.87 8.30 62.55
N ASN A 106 -16.64 8.31 61.46
CA ASN A 106 -16.10 8.17 60.11
C ASN A 106 -15.05 9.24 59.78
N LYS A 107 -15.28 10.51 60.18
CA LYS A 107 -14.28 11.58 59.99
C LYS A 107 -13.00 11.32 60.78
N LEU A 108 -13.12 10.86 62.03
CA LEU A 108 -11.97 10.49 62.86
C LEU A 108 -11.22 9.28 62.29
N GLU A 109 -11.93 8.29 61.75
CA GLU A 109 -11.32 7.13 61.07
C GLU A 109 -10.58 7.53 59.80
N GLN A 110 -11.10 8.48 59.02
CA GLN A 110 -10.40 9.06 57.86
C GLN A 110 -9.11 9.79 58.29
N VAL A 111 -9.17 10.61 59.34
CA VAL A 111 -7.99 11.31 59.87
C VAL A 111 -6.95 10.32 60.42
N LEU A 112 -7.38 9.28 61.13
CA LEU A 112 -6.49 8.21 61.60
C LEU A 112 -5.81 7.48 60.44
N THR A 113 -6.56 7.15 59.38
CA THR A 113 -6.02 6.50 58.18
C THR A 113 -5.00 7.40 57.46
N TYR A 114 -5.30 8.70 57.40
CA TYR A 114 -4.39 9.72 56.88
C TYR A 114 -3.09 9.75 57.69
N LEU A 115 -3.14 9.93 59.02
CA LEU A 115 -1.96 10.00 59.89
C LEU A 115 -1.12 8.71 59.88
N ARG A 116 -1.77 7.53 59.87
CA ARG A 116 -1.08 6.24 59.74
C ARG A 116 -0.30 6.11 58.44
N THR A 117 -0.76 6.77 57.37
CA THR A 117 -0.03 6.80 56.10
C THR A 117 1.26 7.60 56.22
N PHE A 118 1.23 8.75 56.90
CA PHE A 118 2.44 9.55 57.17
C PHE A 118 3.42 8.80 58.06
N GLU A 119 2.94 8.19 59.15
CA GLU A 119 3.77 7.39 60.05
C GLU A 119 4.46 6.24 59.30
N LYS A 120 3.72 5.55 58.42
CA LYS A 120 4.27 4.47 57.61
C LYS A 120 5.30 4.95 56.58
N ILE A 121 5.09 6.09 55.93
CA ILE A 121 6.07 6.68 54.99
C ILE A 121 7.34 7.09 55.73
N ASP A 122 7.21 7.70 56.91
CA ASP A 122 8.34 8.10 57.75
C ASP A 122 9.11 6.87 58.23
N ASP A 123 8.43 5.81 58.66
CA ASP A 123 9.07 4.56 59.08
C ASP A 123 9.80 3.88 57.91
N LEU A 124 9.15 3.74 56.75
CA LEU A 124 9.79 3.23 55.51
C LEU A 124 11.02 4.08 55.14
N SER A 125 10.90 5.40 55.21
CA SER A 125 12.00 6.32 54.93
C SER A 125 13.15 6.17 55.94
N ARG A 126 12.84 5.98 57.24
CA ARG A 126 13.86 5.70 58.26
C ARG A 126 14.55 4.37 58.00
N GLN A 127 13.82 3.31 57.68
CA GLN A 127 14.40 2.00 57.34
C GLN A 127 15.29 2.08 56.11
N MET A 128 14.87 2.80 55.07
CA MET A 128 15.68 3.03 53.86
C MET A 128 16.97 3.82 54.14
N LYS A 129 16.95 4.81 55.05
CA LYS A 129 18.16 5.56 55.42
C LYS A 129 19.23 4.68 56.09
N HIS A 130 18.83 3.67 56.85
CA HIS A 130 19.75 2.83 57.64
C HIS A 130 20.18 1.54 56.93
N THR A 131 19.50 1.16 55.84
CA THR A 131 19.77 -0.08 55.11
C THR A 131 20.84 0.14 54.05
N ASN A 132 21.93 -0.65 54.10
CA ASN A 132 22.98 -0.60 53.07
C ASN A 132 22.82 -1.69 51.99
N ASP A 133 21.99 -2.71 52.24
CA ASP A 133 21.68 -3.77 51.28
C ASP A 133 20.76 -3.28 50.16
N ASP A 134 21.11 -3.59 48.91
CA ASP A 134 20.39 -3.12 47.73
C ASP A 134 19.06 -3.86 47.55
N GLU A 135 19.00 -5.15 47.87
CA GLU A 135 17.78 -5.94 47.74
C GLU A 135 16.70 -5.46 48.72
N GLN A 136 17.07 -5.31 49.99
CA GLN A 136 16.17 -4.81 51.01
C GLN A 136 15.68 -3.38 50.71
N MET A 137 16.55 -2.51 50.18
CA MET A 137 16.15 -1.15 49.76
C MET A 137 15.11 -1.17 48.63
N VAL A 138 15.28 -2.04 47.63
CA VAL A 138 14.33 -2.19 46.51
C VAL A 138 12.99 -2.74 47.00
N LEU A 139 12.99 -3.68 47.95
CA LEU A 139 11.75 -4.20 48.55
C LEU A 139 10.98 -3.13 49.32
N LEU A 140 11.67 -2.36 50.17
CA LEU A 140 11.08 -1.22 50.90
C LEU A 140 10.50 -0.19 49.91
N TYR A 141 11.20 0.08 48.80
CA TYR A 141 10.71 0.99 47.76
C TYR A 141 9.48 0.42 47.05
N GLY A 142 9.44 -0.89 46.82
CA GLY A 142 8.26 -1.58 46.29
C GLY A 142 7.02 -1.36 47.16
N GLU A 143 7.17 -1.34 48.49
CA GLU A 143 6.06 -1.03 49.40
C GLU A 143 5.59 0.43 49.28
N LEU A 144 6.53 1.37 49.19
CA LEU A 144 6.24 2.79 49.00
C LEU A 144 5.51 3.04 47.66
N ARG A 145 5.96 2.38 46.59
CA ARG A 145 5.33 2.40 45.27
C ARG A 145 3.92 1.83 45.30
N LYS A 146 3.70 0.74 46.04
CA LYS A 146 2.37 0.16 46.24
C LYS A 146 1.44 1.15 46.95
N MET A 147 1.93 1.85 47.98
CA MET A 147 1.16 2.91 48.65
C MET A 147 0.80 4.05 47.70
N CYS A 148 1.74 4.45 46.82
CA CYS A 148 1.51 5.47 45.79
C CYS A 148 0.38 5.06 44.81
N SER A 149 0.32 3.78 44.42
CA SER A 149 -0.75 3.27 43.55
C SER A 149 -2.13 3.17 44.21
N GLN A 150 -2.19 3.19 45.55
CA GLN A 150 -3.42 3.00 46.33
C GLN A 150 -4.01 4.30 46.89
N SER A 151 -3.29 5.42 46.83
CA SER A 151 -3.73 6.70 47.39
C SER A 151 -4.81 7.37 46.54
N LEU A 152 -6.01 7.55 47.10
CA LEU A 152 -7.21 8.09 46.42
C LEU A 152 -7.46 9.59 46.69
N GLN A 153 -6.83 10.21 47.71
CA GLN A 153 -7.05 11.62 48.09
C GLN A 153 -5.93 12.53 47.58
N GLU A 154 -6.27 13.71 47.03
CA GLU A 154 -5.32 14.62 46.36
C GLU A 154 -4.08 14.95 47.19
N HIS A 155 -4.24 15.44 48.42
CA HIS A 155 -3.09 15.86 49.24
C HIS A 155 -2.22 14.69 49.72
N GLN A 156 -2.84 13.58 50.15
CA GLN A 156 -2.13 12.36 50.55
C GLN A 156 -1.36 11.77 49.37
N ALA A 157 -1.97 11.76 48.19
CA ALA A 157 -1.35 11.26 46.97
C ALA A 157 -0.13 12.10 46.56
N ILE A 158 -0.20 13.43 46.67
CA ILE A 158 0.95 14.32 46.39
C ILE A 158 2.12 13.98 47.33
N TYR A 159 1.87 13.92 48.64
CA TYR A 159 2.94 13.62 49.61
C TYR A 159 3.59 12.25 49.40
N VAL A 160 2.78 11.21 49.14
CA VAL A 160 3.30 9.86 48.83
C VAL A 160 4.09 9.87 47.53
N LYS A 161 3.63 10.58 46.49
CA LYS A 161 4.34 10.74 45.21
C LYS A 161 5.69 11.43 45.39
N ASP A 162 5.74 12.54 46.13
CA ASP A 162 6.98 13.30 46.35
C ASP A 162 8.05 12.44 47.04
N TYR A 163 7.67 11.71 48.10
CA TYR A 163 8.58 10.79 48.78
C TYR A 163 8.96 9.58 47.93
N THR A 164 8.03 9.08 47.11
CA THR A 164 8.33 8.00 46.14
C THR A 164 9.34 8.46 45.11
N HIS A 165 9.18 9.65 44.54
CA HIS A 165 10.12 10.23 43.58
C HIS A 165 11.47 10.58 44.23
N TYR A 166 11.47 11.11 45.47
CA TYR A 166 12.70 11.34 46.23
C TYR A 166 13.51 10.04 46.40
N TRP A 167 12.88 8.98 46.90
CA TRP A 167 13.55 7.70 47.12
C TRP A 167 13.91 6.99 45.81
N HIS A 168 13.12 7.16 44.76
CA HIS A 168 13.46 6.71 43.41
C HIS A 168 14.81 7.30 42.97
N ASN A 169 14.98 8.61 43.08
CA ASN A 169 16.21 9.29 42.65
C ASN A 169 17.43 8.82 43.46
N VAL A 170 17.29 8.68 44.78
CA VAL A 170 18.35 8.16 45.66
C VAL A 170 18.74 6.73 45.26
N LEU A 171 17.76 5.84 45.07
CA LEU A 171 17.99 4.45 44.66
C LEU A 171 18.60 4.34 43.28
N LYS A 172 18.06 5.10 42.32
CA LYS A 172 18.56 5.17 40.95
C LYS A 172 20.02 5.59 40.94
N GLU A 173 20.41 6.62 41.68
CA GLU A 173 21.80 7.06 41.76
C GLU A 173 22.72 5.99 42.37
N LYS A 174 22.31 5.40 43.50
CA LYS A 174 23.06 4.33 44.19
C LYS A 174 23.26 3.10 43.29
N LEU A 175 22.16 2.56 42.76
CA LEU A 175 22.18 1.37 41.90
C LEU A 175 22.91 1.63 40.59
N THR A 176 22.78 2.82 40.01
CA THR A 176 23.52 3.19 38.79
C THR A 176 25.03 3.15 39.04
N LYS A 177 25.50 3.68 40.18
CA LYS A 177 26.92 3.65 40.54
C LYS A 177 27.43 2.21 40.72
N HIS A 178 26.69 1.38 41.46
CA HIS A 178 27.03 -0.04 41.62
C HIS A 178 27.04 -0.78 40.28
N TYR A 179 26.07 -0.49 39.41
CA TYR A 179 25.99 -1.07 38.08
C TYR A 179 27.17 -0.65 37.21
N GLU A 180 27.55 0.64 37.21
CA GLU A 180 28.71 1.15 36.48
C GLU A 180 30.03 0.50 36.98
N ASP A 181 30.16 0.23 38.28
CA ASP A 181 31.33 -0.47 38.82
C ASP A 181 31.39 -1.94 38.37
N VAL A 182 30.25 -2.63 38.32
CA VAL A 182 30.16 -3.99 37.77
C VAL A 182 30.42 -4.00 36.26
N LEU A 183 29.94 -3.00 35.52
CA LEU A 183 30.22 -2.85 34.09
C LEU A 183 31.71 -2.70 33.79
N LYS A 184 32.48 -1.99 34.64
CA LYS A 184 33.95 -1.92 34.52
C LYS A 184 34.60 -3.30 34.66
N LEU A 185 34.10 -4.14 35.58
CA LEU A 185 34.60 -5.51 35.76
C LEU A 185 34.26 -6.43 34.59
N ILE A 186 33.12 -6.21 33.95
CA ILE A 186 32.70 -6.90 32.71
C ILE A 186 33.45 -6.37 31.49
N LYS A 187 34.21 -5.26 31.63
CA LYS A 187 34.87 -4.53 30.55
C LYS A 187 33.88 -4.00 29.51
N TRP A 188 32.74 -3.47 29.98
CA TRP A 188 31.79 -2.75 29.12
C TRP A 188 32.23 -1.29 28.90
N PRO A 189 32.11 -0.73 27.68
CA PRO A 189 31.67 -1.38 26.44
C PRO A 189 32.69 -2.39 25.92
N LEU A 190 32.18 -3.42 25.23
CA LEU A 190 32.99 -4.49 24.67
C LEU A 190 33.93 -3.93 23.59
N THR A 191 35.19 -4.35 23.62
CA THR A 191 36.20 -3.99 22.61
C THR A 191 36.34 -5.13 21.61
N SER A 192 36.32 -4.81 20.31
CA SER A 192 36.53 -5.75 19.21
C SER A 192 37.99 -6.26 19.22
N GLY A 193 38.23 -7.38 19.89
CA GLY A 193 39.52 -8.07 20.05
C GLY A 193 39.29 -9.56 20.40
N PRO A 194 40.35 -10.40 20.46
CA PRO A 194 40.21 -11.83 20.79
C PRO A 194 39.45 -12.00 22.11
N GLU A 195 38.47 -12.91 22.12
CA GLU A 195 37.49 -13.08 23.20
C GLU A 195 38.15 -12.90 24.59
N PRO A 196 37.79 -11.84 25.34
CA PRO A 196 38.26 -11.73 26.70
C PRO A 196 37.73 -12.91 27.50
N SER A 197 38.56 -13.45 28.41
CA SER A 197 38.14 -14.46 29.38
C SER A 197 36.78 -14.11 29.97
N PRO A 198 35.82 -15.05 30.01
CA PRO A 198 34.47 -14.75 30.47
C PRO A 198 34.51 -14.14 31.88
N PRO A 199 33.69 -13.11 32.15
CA PRO A 199 33.67 -12.49 33.48
C PRO A 199 33.38 -13.53 34.56
N PRO A 200 33.96 -13.40 35.77
CA PRO A 200 33.73 -14.35 36.85
C PRO A 200 32.23 -14.52 37.13
N LYS A 201 31.80 -15.75 37.41
CA LYS A 201 30.38 -16.08 37.67
C LYS A 201 29.77 -15.18 38.75
N GLU A 202 30.52 -14.85 39.80
CA GLU A 202 30.09 -13.94 40.86
C GLU A 202 29.78 -12.52 40.36
N VAL A 203 30.59 -12.00 39.43
CA VAL A 203 30.38 -10.67 38.82
C VAL A 203 29.12 -10.68 37.96
N MET A 204 28.89 -11.75 37.21
CA MET A 204 27.67 -11.90 36.40
C MET A 204 26.41 -12.07 37.25
N VAL A 205 26.47 -12.78 38.38
CA VAL A 205 25.34 -12.87 39.32
C VAL A 205 25.02 -11.50 39.90
N LYS A 206 26.04 -10.73 40.31
CA LYS A 206 25.85 -9.34 40.77
C LYS A 206 25.25 -8.46 39.69
N PHE A 207 25.72 -8.58 38.44
CA PHE A 207 25.17 -7.86 37.29
C PHE A 207 23.69 -8.17 37.09
N ILE A 208 23.31 -9.45 37.05
CA ILE A 208 21.92 -9.90 36.86
C ILE A 208 21.02 -9.35 37.99
N ASN A 209 21.48 -9.40 39.24
CA ASN A 209 20.72 -8.89 40.38
C ASN A 209 20.51 -7.37 40.29
N LEU A 210 21.57 -6.61 39.97
CA LEU A 210 21.46 -5.17 39.78
C LEU A 210 20.56 -4.80 38.59
N THR A 211 20.64 -5.53 37.47
CA THR A 211 19.72 -5.35 36.33
C THR A 211 18.27 -5.58 36.76
N LYS A 212 18.00 -6.63 37.54
CA LYS A 212 16.66 -6.89 38.10
C LYS A 212 16.20 -5.73 38.98
N TYR A 213 17.05 -5.23 39.87
CA TYR A 213 16.72 -4.10 40.75
C TYR A 213 16.40 -2.83 39.96
N LEU A 214 17.19 -2.52 38.92
CA LEU A 214 16.96 -1.38 38.04
C LEU A 214 15.60 -1.46 37.32
N PHE A 215 15.18 -2.64 36.86
CA PHE A 215 13.84 -2.82 36.29
C PHE A 215 12.72 -2.60 37.32
N LEU A 216 12.91 -3.07 38.57
CA LEU A 216 11.89 -2.95 39.61
C LEU A 216 11.66 -1.50 40.08
N ILE A 217 12.69 -0.66 40.02
CA ILE A 217 12.59 0.76 40.39
C ILE A 217 12.14 1.65 39.24
N GLU A 218 11.95 1.14 38.01
CA GLU A 218 11.50 1.94 36.86
C GLU A 218 10.15 2.61 37.16
N GLU A 219 10.09 3.94 37.03
CA GLU A 219 8.87 4.72 37.23
C GLU A 219 7.87 4.49 36.08
N PRO A 220 6.55 4.46 36.36
CA PRO A 220 5.53 4.42 35.32
C PRO A 220 5.48 5.73 34.53
N GLU A 221 5.13 5.64 33.25
CA GLU A 221 5.04 6.77 32.32
C GLU A 221 4.06 7.84 32.84
N GLY A 222 4.59 9.02 33.22
CA GLY A 222 3.75 10.14 33.68
C GLY A 222 4.44 11.28 34.44
N ILE A 223 5.76 11.22 34.70
CA ILE A 223 6.47 12.25 35.50
C ILE A 223 7.57 12.98 34.72
N GLU A 224 7.97 12.52 33.53
CA GLU A 224 8.96 13.25 32.72
C GLU A 224 8.30 14.41 31.95
N THR A 225 8.62 15.64 32.32
CA THR A 225 8.35 16.85 31.53
C THR A 225 9.12 16.78 30.22
N PHE A 226 8.41 16.45 29.14
CA PHE A 226 8.96 16.49 27.79
C PHE A 226 9.38 17.92 27.45
N ILE A 227 10.69 18.16 27.30
CA ILE A 227 11.18 19.35 26.62
C ILE A 227 10.85 19.15 25.14
N VAL A 228 9.89 19.94 24.66
CA VAL A 228 9.46 19.99 23.26
C VAL A 228 10.66 20.39 22.41
N LEU A 229 11.25 19.41 21.72
CA LEU A 229 12.09 19.63 20.56
C LEU A 229 11.59 18.73 19.43
N ASP A 230 10.65 19.30 18.67
CA ASP A 230 10.26 18.96 17.31
C ASP A 230 9.78 17.53 16.97
N GLN A 231 8.77 17.45 16.10
CA GLN A 231 7.87 16.31 15.87
C GLN A 231 8.47 15.10 15.11
N ALA A 232 9.74 14.75 15.32
CA ALA A 232 10.34 13.54 14.77
C ALA A 232 11.02 12.75 15.89
N VAL A 233 10.48 11.56 16.18
CA VAL A 233 10.91 10.60 17.23
C VAL A 233 10.27 10.83 18.60
N GLN A 234 8.94 10.63 18.69
CA GLN A 234 8.31 10.23 19.95
C GLN A 234 8.57 8.73 20.18
N GLU A 235 9.78 8.39 20.62
CA GLU A 235 10.02 7.10 21.26
C GLU A 235 10.19 7.33 22.76
N LYS A 236 9.41 6.57 23.54
CA LYS A 236 9.56 6.47 24.99
C LYS A 236 11.05 6.26 25.33
N PRO A 237 11.59 6.93 26.37
CA PRO A 237 12.97 6.69 26.78
C PRO A 237 13.20 5.20 27.05
N PRO A 238 14.37 4.66 26.68
CA PRO A 238 14.67 3.25 26.91
C PRO A 238 14.65 2.94 28.41
N CYS A 239 14.45 1.68 28.77
CA CYS A 239 14.46 1.27 30.17
C CYS A 239 15.79 1.61 30.86
N LEU A 240 15.76 1.80 32.18
CA LEU A 240 16.87 2.27 32.98
C LEU A 240 18.16 1.45 32.81
N PRO A 241 18.14 0.09 32.78
CA PRO A 241 19.34 -0.70 32.48
C PRO A 241 19.98 -0.34 31.12
N VAL A 242 19.15 -0.18 30.09
CA VAL A 242 19.60 0.16 28.73
C VAL A 242 20.12 1.60 28.68
N ARG A 243 19.46 2.56 29.34
CA ARG A 243 19.94 3.94 29.48
C ARG A 243 21.36 3.99 30.04
N ILE A 244 21.65 3.21 31.08
CA ILE A 244 22.98 3.18 31.71
C ILE A 244 24.02 2.55 30.77
N LEU A 245 23.67 1.45 30.08
CA LEU A 245 24.55 0.78 29.12
C LEU A 245 24.94 1.66 27.92
N LEU A 246 24.02 2.51 27.48
CA LEU A 246 24.25 3.46 26.39
C LEU A 246 25.16 4.63 26.77
N ARG A 247 25.23 5.03 28.06
CA ARG A 247 26.04 6.18 28.50
C ARG A 247 27.51 6.16 28.04
N PRO A 248 28.30 5.09 28.28
CA PRO A 248 29.70 5.06 27.85
C PRO A 248 29.85 5.10 26.33
N LEU A 249 28.94 4.46 25.58
CA LEU A 249 28.91 4.51 24.11
C LEU A 249 28.56 5.92 23.60
N LYS A 250 27.57 6.58 24.20
CA LYS A 250 27.22 7.98 23.91
C LYS A 250 28.38 8.94 24.17
N LYS A 251 29.07 8.80 25.29
CA LYS A 251 30.28 9.59 25.59
C LYS A 251 31.38 9.36 24.55
N ARG A 252 31.63 8.10 24.17
CA ARG A 252 32.62 7.75 23.14
C ARG A 252 32.23 8.31 21.77
N PHE A 253 30.95 8.23 21.41
CA PHE A 253 30.42 8.76 20.16
C PHE A 253 30.63 10.27 20.08
N GLN A 254 30.19 11.00 21.11
CA GLN A 254 30.38 12.45 21.19
C GLN A 254 31.87 12.80 21.13
N PHE A 255 32.72 12.09 21.86
CA PHE A 255 34.15 12.35 21.86
C PHE A 255 34.81 12.20 20.50
N HIS A 256 34.42 11.23 19.66
CA HIS A 256 35.05 10.99 18.36
C HIS A 256 34.39 11.76 17.21
N PHE A 257 33.07 11.89 17.23
CA PHE A 257 32.29 12.36 16.09
C PHE A 257 31.71 13.76 16.28
N THR A 258 31.95 14.41 17.42
CA THR A 258 31.57 15.81 17.65
C THR A 258 32.79 16.68 17.97
N GLY A 259 32.71 17.98 17.67
CA GLY A 259 33.79 18.95 17.90
C GLY A 259 34.78 19.06 16.75
N SER A 260 36.02 19.44 17.05
CA SER A 260 37.08 19.82 16.09
C SER A 260 38.08 18.71 15.76
N ARG A 261 37.81 17.47 16.16
CA ARG A 261 38.73 16.35 15.93
C ARG A 261 38.74 15.92 14.47
N GLN A 262 39.85 15.32 14.04
CA GLN A 262 39.96 14.74 12.71
C GLN A 262 38.86 13.71 12.42
N THR A 263 38.41 12.97 13.43
CA THR A 263 37.35 11.96 13.34
C THR A 263 35.93 12.53 13.25
N ALA A 264 35.74 13.84 13.49
CA ALA A 264 34.45 14.53 13.41
C ALA A 264 34.20 15.20 12.05
N ARG A 265 34.90 14.72 11.01
CA ARG A 265 34.79 15.17 9.63
C ARG A 265 33.37 15.07 9.10
N ILE A 266 32.85 16.18 8.59
CA ILE A 266 31.50 16.24 8.01
C ILE A 266 31.45 15.67 6.59
N ASP A 267 32.59 15.61 5.89
CA ASP A 267 32.73 15.04 4.55
C ASP A 267 32.79 13.50 4.54
N ARG A 268 32.86 12.88 5.72
CA ARG A 268 32.98 11.42 5.90
C ARG A 268 31.87 10.86 6.81
N PRO A 269 30.59 10.97 6.40
CA PRO A 269 29.48 10.45 7.20
C PRO A 269 29.59 8.94 7.46
N GLU A 270 30.23 8.19 6.56
CA GLU A 270 30.46 6.75 6.69
C GLU A 270 31.17 6.35 7.99
N TRP A 271 31.98 7.24 8.58
CA TRP A 271 32.74 6.91 9.80
C TRP A 271 31.85 6.72 11.02
N PHE A 272 30.94 7.65 11.28
CA PHE A 272 30.05 7.52 12.44
C PHE A 272 28.96 6.47 12.19
N LEU A 273 28.51 6.32 10.94
CA LEU A 273 27.54 5.29 10.53
C LEU A 273 28.14 3.89 10.73
N THR A 274 29.31 3.62 10.15
CA THR A 274 29.99 2.32 10.28
C THR A 274 30.32 1.99 11.73
N GLN A 275 30.77 2.98 12.51
CA GLN A 275 31.08 2.77 13.92
C GLN A 275 29.83 2.42 14.74
N THR A 276 28.70 3.08 14.46
CA THR A 276 27.41 2.78 15.11
C THR A 276 26.98 1.35 14.80
N LEU A 277 27.07 0.95 13.52
CA LEU A 277 26.73 -0.40 13.10
C LEU A 277 27.62 -1.46 13.77
N THR A 278 28.92 -1.17 13.87
CA THR A 278 29.89 -2.04 14.55
C THR A 278 29.52 -2.22 16.03
N TRP A 279 29.17 -1.13 16.73
CA TRP A 279 28.75 -1.23 18.12
C TRP A 279 27.45 -2.03 18.29
N ILE A 280 26.49 -1.90 17.39
CA ILE A 280 25.29 -2.74 17.39
C ILE A 280 25.67 -4.22 17.25
N LYS A 281 26.48 -4.56 16.23
CA LYS A 281 26.95 -5.94 15.98
C LYS A 281 27.70 -6.52 17.19
N ASP A 282 28.60 -5.75 17.81
CA ASP A 282 29.44 -6.19 18.93
C ASP A 282 28.67 -6.37 20.25
N HIS A 283 27.59 -5.61 20.49
CA HIS A 283 26.97 -5.52 21.82
C HIS A 283 25.57 -6.15 21.91
N GLN A 284 24.81 -6.23 20.82
CA GLN A 284 23.40 -6.65 20.87
C GLN A 284 23.22 -8.07 21.43
N THR A 285 24.17 -8.98 21.15
CA THR A 285 24.13 -10.37 21.66
C THR A 285 24.26 -10.41 23.17
N PHE A 286 25.10 -9.54 23.75
CA PHE A 286 25.24 -9.46 25.21
C PHE A 286 23.93 -9.01 25.86
N VAL A 287 23.26 -8.00 25.29
CA VAL A 287 21.95 -7.52 25.78
C VAL A 287 20.88 -8.60 25.64
N LYS A 288 20.85 -9.30 24.50
CA LYS A 288 19.91 -10.39 24.23
C LYS A 288 20.06 -11.55 25.21
N VAL A 289 21.29 -11.91 25.58
CA VAL A 289 21.57 -13.08 26.44
C VAL A 289 21.45 -12.74 27.93
N ASN A 290 21.86 -11.54 28.35
CA ASN A 290 22.01 -11.23 29.77
C ASN A 290 20.93 -10.30 30.33
N ILE A 291 20.24 -9.51 29.50
CA ILE A 291 19.31 -8.46 29.97
C ILE A 291 17.86 -8.80 29.60
N GLN A 292 17.60 -9.13 28.33
CA GLN A 292 16.24 -9.48 27.88
C GLN A 292 15.59 -10.58 28.73
N PRO A 293 16.28 -11.69 29.09
CA PRO A 293 15.67 -12.75 29.89
C PRO A 293 15.29 -12.31 31.30
N ILE A 294 15.87 -11.22 31.82
CA ILE A 294 15.51 -10.65 33.12
C ILE A 294 14.17 -9.91 33.00
N ALA A 295 13.99 -9.12 31.93
CA ALA A 295 12.72 -8.48 31.64
C ALA A 295 11.60 -9.51 31.42
N ASP A 296 11.91 -10.59 30.69
CA ASP A 296 10.97 -11.70 30.43
C ASP A 296 10.56 -12.40 31.73
N LYS A 297 11.52 -12.66 32.64
CA LYS A 297 11.26 -13.23 33.98
C LYS A 297 10.44 -12.33 34.90
N LEU A 298 10.53 -11.01 34.72
CA LEU A 298 9.72 -10.04 35.44
C LEU A 298 8.37 -9.78 34.75
N GLU A 299 8.05 -10.52 33.68
CA GLU A 299 6.81 -10.41 32.89
C GLU A 299 6.59 -9.00 32.31
N LEU A 300 7.68 -8.27 32.03
CA LEU A 300 7.64 -6.93 31.45
C LEU A 300 7.44 -6.99 29.94
N LYS A 301 6.21 -7.32 29.51
CA LYS A 301 5.84 -7.55 28.09
C LYS A 301 6.13 -6.36 27.17
N ASN A 302 6.16 -5.14 27.71
CA ASN A 302 6.39 -3.92 26.93
C ASN A 302 7.88 -3.56 26.76
N VAL A 303 8.79 -4.29 27.41
CA VAL A 303 10.23 -3.97 27.40
C VAL A 303 10.95 -4.86 26.40
N ARG A 304 11.49 -4.25 25.36
CA ARG A 304 12.30 -4.93 24.34
C ARG A 304 13.72 -4.37 24.41
N ALA A 305 14.47 -4.79 25.42
CA ALA A 305 15.78 -4.24 25.76
C ALA A 305 16.77 -4.24 24.59
N VAL A 306 16.73 -5.25 23.72
CA VAL A 306 17.59 -5.31 22.52
C VAL A 306 17.21 -4.22 21.51
N ASP A 307 15.91 -4.05 21.23
CA ASP A 307 15.42 -3.03 20.31
C ASP A 307 15.70 -1.63 20.86
N GLU A 308 15.42 -1.41 22.14
CA GLU A 308 15.66 -0.14 22.84
C GLU A 308 17.15 0.24 22.85
N PHE A 309 18.04 -0.75 23.03
CA PHE A 309 19.49 -0.52 22.98
C PHE A 309 19.94 -0.15 21.56
N ASN A 310 19.48 -0.90 20.55
CA ASN A 310 19.80 -0.62 19.15
C ASN A 310 19.25 0.76 18.74
N ALA A 311 18.00 1.08 19.07
CA ALA A 311 17.37 2.38 18.81
C ALA A 311 18.16 3.54 19.44
N GLY A 312 18.65 3.36 20.67
CA GLY A 312 19.49 4.37 21.34
C GLY A 312 20.82 4.65 20.63
N LEU A 313 21.46 3.64 20.03
CA LEU A 313 22.67 3.84 19.21
C LEU A 313 22.34 4.48 17.87
N ILE A 314 21.26 4.04 17.23
CA ILE A 314 20.83 4.59 15.94
C ILE A 314 20.42 6.06 16.09
N ALA A 315 19.80 6.44 17.21
CA ALA A 315 19.47 7.83 17.52
C ALA A 315 20.70 8.75 17.57
N LEU A 316 21.86 8.26 18.05
CA LEU A 316 23.11 9.04 18.03
C LEU A 316 23.58 9.31 16.60
N ALA A 317 23.48 8.31 15.72
CA ALA A 317 23.80 8.46 14.31
C ALA A 317 22.83 9.43 13.61
N ALA A 318 21.52 9.32 13.89
CA ALA A 318 20.50 10.21 13.36
C ALA A 318 20.71 11.68 13.81
N GLU A 319 20.97 11.92 15.10
CA GLU A 319 21.26 13.25 15.66
C GLU A 319 22.51 13.86 14.98
N ARG A 320 23.56 13.04 14.80
CA ARG A 320 24.77 13.48 14.11
C ARG A 320 24.52 13.78 12.63
N LEU A 321 23.80 12.91 11.92
CA LEU A 321 23.45 13.12 10.52
C LEU A 321 22.67 14.42 10.35
N HIS A 322 21.66 14.66 11.20
CA HIS A 322 20.89 15.91 11.18
C HIS A 322 21.79 17.14 11.32
N THR A 323 22.75 17.09 12.25
CA THR A 323 23.73 18.16 12.43
C THR A 323 24.64 18.31 11.20
N VAL A 324 25.13 17.21 10.63
CA VAL A 324 26.00 17.22 9.43
C VAL A 324 25.30 17.84 8.23
N LEU A 325 24.04 17.47 7.97
CA LEU A 325 23.25 18.03 6.87
C LEU A 325 23.00 19.54 7.06
N ALA A 326 22.72 19.99 8.30
CA ALA A 326 22.62 21.41 8.62
C ALA A 326 23.97 22.14 8.43
N LEU A 327 25.10 21.48 8.71
CA LEU A 327 26.43 22.02 8.47
C LEU A 327 26.72 22.17 6.97
N TYR A 328 26.28 21.25 6.11
CA TYR A 328 26.42 21.43 4.66
C TYR A 328 25.76 22.71 4.16
N HIS A 329 24.57 23.03 4.67
CA HIS A 329 23.88 24.28 4.34
C HIS A 329 24.68 25.50 4.81
N THR A 330 25.07 25.53 6.09
CA THR A 330 25.76 26.70 6.68
C THR A 330 27.18 26.90 6.15
N HIS A 331 27.96 25.83 5.97
CA HIS A 331 29.31 25.89 5.40
C HIS A 331 29.28 26.16 3.89
N GLY A 332 28.23 25.73 3.19
CA GLY A 332 27.96 26.09 1.81
C GLY A 332 27.80 27.60 1.61
N ILE A 333 27.00 28.25 2.47
CA ILE A 333 26.83 29.71 2.46
C ILE A 333 28.16 30.45 2.71
N LYS A 334 29.03 29.88 3.55
CA LYS A 334 30.36 30.44 3.86
C LYS A 334 31.42 30.15 2.79
N GLY A 335 31.13 29.32 1.79
CA GLY A 335 32.09 28.90 0.76
C GLY A 335 33.20 27.96 1.26
N GLU A 336 33.00 27.29 2.40
CA GLU A 336 33.98 26.36 2.99
C GLU A 336 33.89 24.95 2.37
N ILE A 337 32.76 24.61 1.72
CA ILE A 337 32.56 23.36 0.98
C ILE A 337 32.52 23.71 -0.52
N VAL A 338 33.39 23.08 -1.30
CA VAL A 338 33.51 23.32 -2.74
C VAL A 338 32.28 22.83 -3.50
N ASP A 339 31.81 21.61 -3.21
CA ASP A 339 30.62 21.03 -3.82
C ASP A 339 29.68 20.49 -2.74
N VAL A 340 28.71 21.33 -2.36
CA VAL A 340 27.70 21.01 -1.34
C VAL A 340 26.77 19.90 -1.83
N ASP A 341 26.47 19.86 -3.13
CA ASP A 341 25.56 18.86 -3.70
C ASP A 341 26.21 17.48 -3.71
N ALA A 342 27.50 17.39 -4.02
CA ALA A 342 28.24 16.13 -3.97
C ALA A 342 28.37 15.60 -2.54
N ALA A 343 28.67 16.48 -1.57
CA ALA A 343 28.73 16.11 -0.16
C ALA A 343 27.37 15.61 0.35
N PHE A 344 26.28 16.28 -0.04
CA PHE A 344 24.92 15.88 0.29
C PHE A 344 24.55 14.52 -0.32
N ALA A 345 24.80 14.33 -1.62
CA ALA A 345 24.53 13.07 -2.32
C ALA A 345 25.30 11.90 -1.70
N HIS A 346 26.58 12.11 -1.37
CA HIS A 346 27.39 11.12 -0.66
C HIS A 346 26.80 10.77 0.71
N ALA A 347 26.37 11.76 1.50
CA ALA A 347 25.73 11.51 2.78
C ALA A 347 24.40 10.75 2.66
N VAL A 348 23.62 11.01 1.61
CA VAL A 348 22.42 10.21 1.28
C VAL A 348 22.82 8.76 1.01
N ASP A 349 23.79 8.50 0.13
CA ASP A 349 24.21 7.14 -0.23
C ASP A 349 24.69 6.35 0.98
N GLU A 350 25.56 6.94 1.79
CA GLU A 350 26.06 6.30 3.02
C GLU A 350 24.93 6.04 4.02
N THR A 351 23.94 6.93 4.10
CA THR A 351 22.77 6.75 4.97
C THR A 351 21.86 5.61 4.49
N LEU A 352 21.60 5.53 3.18
CA LEU A 352 20.81 4.46 2.57
C LEU A 352 21.52 3.11 2.72
N GLY A 353 22.84 3.07 2.50
CA GLY A 353 23.67 1.88 2.73
C GLY A 353 23.65 1.42 4.19
N PHE A 354 23.85 2.35 5.13
CA PHE A 354 23.76 2.09 6.56
C PHE A 354 22.38 1.53 6.97
N HIS A 355 21.29 2.11 6.45
CA HIS A 355 19.94 1.61 6.72
C HIS A 355 19.73 0.18 6.21
N ARG A 356 20.15 -0.14 4.98
CA ARG A 356 20.06 -1.51 4.43
C ARG A 356 20.81 -2.52 5.32
N GLU A 357 22.02 -2.19 5.77
CA GLU A 357 22.76 -3.05 6.70
C GLU A 357 22.11 -3.15 8.08
N LEU A 358 21.51 -2.08 8.60
CA LEU A 358 20.78 -2.12 9.87
C LEU A 358 19.63 -3.11 9.82
N VAL A 359 18.82 -3.08 8.75
CA VAL A 359 17.68 -4.00 8.58
C VAL A 359 18.16 -5.46 8.57
N ILE A 360 19.30 -5.74 7.93
CA ILE A 360 19.91 -7.08 7.93
C ILE A 360 20.33 -7.51 9.36
N VAL A 361 20.90 -6.59 10.14
CA VAL A 361 21.45 -6.89 11.47
C VAL A 361 20.37 -7.00 12.55
N THR A 362 19.35 -6.14 12.51
CA THR A 362 18.29 -6.07 13.53
C THR A 362 17.07 -6.92 13.16
N GLY A 363 16.90 -7.26 11.88
CA GLY A 363 15.72 -7.94 11.35
C GLY A 363 14.45 -7.07 11.36
N LYS A 364 14.58 -5.77 11.61
CA LYS A 364 13.47 -4.81 11.69
C LYS A 364 13.77 -3.56 10.89
N ASP A 365 12.74 -3.04 10.27
CA ASP A 365 12.77 -1.72 9.65
C ASP A 365 12.70 -0.64 10.73
N SER A 366 13.87 -0.20 11.20
CA SER A 366 14.01 0.89 12.18
C SER A 366 14.10 2.23 11.45
N ASN A 367 13.00 2.97 11.44
CA ASN A 367 12.81 4.22 10.67
C ASN A 367 13.65 5.44 11.12
N SER A 368 14.52 5.30 12.12
CA SER A 368 15.07 6.47 12.82
C SER A 368 16.10 7.28 12.02
N VAL A 369 16.96 6.67 11.20
CA VAL A 369 17.93 7.47 10.40
C VAL A 369 17.32 8.02 9.12
N LEU A 370 16.48 7.24 8.43
CA LEU A 370 15.77 7.73 7.24
C LEU A 370 14.85 8.91 7.56
N SER A 371 14.30 8.96 8.79
CA SER A 371 13.50 10.10 9.25
C SER A 371 14.21 11.46 9.10
N VAL A 372 15.54 11.47 9.18
CA VAL A 372 16.36 12.68 9.00
C VAL A 372 16.35 13.14 7.55
N LEU A 373 16.51 12.21 6.60
CA LEU A 373 16.46 12.51 5.15
C LEU A 373 15.06 12.91 4.69
N THR A 374 14.03 12.41 5.37
CA THR A 374 12.63 12.69 5.06
C THR A 374 12.06 13.91 5.81
N LYS A 375 12.88 14.68 6.54
CA LYS A 375 12.44 15.99 7.06
C LYS A 375 12.20 16.94 5.89
N ALA A 376 11.12 17.72 5.92
CA ALA A 376 10.63 18.51 4.78
C ALA A 376 11.74 19.27 4.02
N GLU A 377 12.55 20.10 4.70
CA GLU A 377 13.63 20.87 4.06
C GLU A 377 14.73 20.00 3.44
N THR A 378 15.11 18.92 4.15
CA THR A 378 16.14 17.98 3.69
C THR A 378 15.65 17.16 2.50
N PHE A 379 14.38 16.75 2.54
CA PHE A 379 13.76 15.96 1.49
C PHE A 379 13.60 16.76 0.19
N VAL A 380 13.16 18.02 0.29
CA VAL A 380 13.10 18.94 -0.87
C VAL A 380 14.50 19.16 -1.46
N ARG A 381 15.53 19.33 -0.61
CA ARG A 381 16.91 19.43 -1.08
C ARG A 381 17.35 18.14 -1.80
N TRP A 382 17.00 16.98 -1.26
CA TRP A 382 17.32 15.71 -1.88
C TRP A 382 16.71 15.58 -3.27
N LEU A 383 15.41 15.83 -3.44
CA LEU A 383 14.75 15.82 -4.75
C LEU A 383 15.44 16.78 -5.74
N SER A 384 15.80 17.99 -5.28
CA SER A 384 16.48 18.99 -6.11
C SER A 384 17.88 18.55 -6.56
N VAL A 385 18.68 17.97 -5.65
CA VAL A 385 20.01 17.44 -5.97
C VAL A 385 19.91 16.25 -6.91
N GLU A 386 18.97 15.34 -6.66
CA GLU A 386 18.70 14.18 -7.51
C GLU A 386 18.36 14.61 -8.94
N LYS A 387 17.42 15.54 -9.08
CA LYS A 387 17.03 16.12 -10.38
C LYS A 387 18.21 16.75 -11.10
N LYS A 388 19.00 17.58 -10.39
CA LYS A 388 20.16 18.26 -10.96
C LYS A 388 21.17 17.27 -11.53
N TYR A 389 21.53 16.23 -10.79
CA TYR A 389 22.47 15.21 -11.24
C TYR A 389 21.90 14.36 -12.38
N ALA A 390 20.62 13.98 -12.30
CA ALA A 390 19.93 13.24 -13.36
C ALA A 390 19.95 14.00 -14.70
N LEU A 391 19.62 15.31 -14.68
CA LEU A 391 19.63 16.16 -15.88
C LEU A 391 21.06 16.36 -16.41
N ALA A 392 22.02 16.68 -15.55
CA ALA A 392 23.41 16.86 -15.96
C ALA A 392 23.98 15.59 -16.61
N LYS A 393 23.67 14.42 -16.04
CA LYS A 393 24.08 13.14 -16.61
C LYS A 393 23.35 12.80 -17.92
N MET A 394 22.09 13.21 -18.06
CA MET A 394 21.34 13.06 -19.31
C MET A 394 21.99 13.86 -20.43
N ASP A 395 22.37 15.11 -20.16
CA ASP A 395 23.06 15.98 -21.11
C ASP A 395 24.46 15.45 -21.46
N GLU A 396 25.20 14.93 -20.47
CA GLU A 396 26.50 14.26 -20.68
C GLU A 396 26.35 13.01 -21.58
N SER A 397 25.34 12.19 -21.33
CA SER A 397 25.07 10.96 -22.07
C SER A 397 24.70 11.23 -23.54
N LEU A 398 23.80 12.18 -23.78
CA LEU A 398 23.37 12.57 -25.13
C LEU A 398 24.42 13.42 -25.87
N GLY A 399 25.31 14.12 -25.15
CA GLY A 399 26.45 14.83 -25.73
C GLY A 399 27.59 13.91 -26.19
N SER A 400 27.59 12.63 -25.78
CA SER A 400 28.60 11.66 -26.19
C SER A 400 28.41 11.24 -27.65
N PRO A 401 29.45 11.16 -28.50
CA PRO A 401 29.31 10.71 -29.90
C PRO A 401 28.82 9.26 -30.02
N GLN A 402 28.89 8.48 -28.93
CA GLN A 402 28.49 7.08 -28.89
C GLN A 402 27.05 6.87 -28.41
N TRP A 403 26.28 7.96 -28.17
CA TRP A 403 24.93 7.86 -27.61
C TRP A 403 23.98 7.02 -28.48
N CYS A 404 24.17 7.09 -29.80
CA CYS A 404 23.38 6.41 -30.82
C CYS A 404 23.83 4.97 -31.09
N GLU A 405 24.99 4.55 -30.56
CA GLU A 405 25.50 3.19 -30.75
C GLU A 405 24.63 2.17 -30.02
N GLY A 406 24.41 1.02 -30.64
CA GLY A 406 23.76 -0.12 -30.01
C GLY A 406 24.55 -0.65 -28.82
N VAL A 407 23.89 -1.03 -27.73
CA VAL A 407 24.54 -1.61 -26.52
C VAL A 407 25.40 -2.84 -26.86
N GLY A 408 25.02 -3.60 -27.90
CA GLY A 408 25.77 -4.78 -28.38
C GLY A 408 26.92 -4.51 -29.36
N ALA A 409 27.22 -3.26 -29.72
CA ALA A 409 28.19 -2.92 -30.78
C ALA A 409 29.68 -2.93 -30.34
N GLY A 410 29.98 -3.32 -29.08
CA GLY A 410 31.34 -3.34 -28.51
C GLY A 410 31.98 -4.73 -28.34
N ALA A 411 33.28 -4.77 -28.00
CA ALA A 411 34.08 -6.00 -27.86
C ALA A 411 33.67 -6.95 -26.71
N CYS A 412 32.68 -6.58 -25.89
CA CYS A 412 32.08 -7.39 -24.84
C CYS A 412 30.60 -7.70 -25.12
N ALA A 413 30.27 -8.05 -26.37
CA ALA A 413 28.92 -8.49 -26.72
C ALA A 413 28.57 -9.78 -25.95
N VAL A 414 27.93 -9.62 -24.79
CA VAL A 414 27.26 -10.73 -24.09
C VAL A 414 26.12 -11.17 -24.99
N THR A 415 26.14 -12.43 -25.41
CA THR A 415 25.09 -13.07 -26.21
C THR A 415 23.72 -12.81 -25.59
N GLY A 416 22.94 -11.89 -26.18
CA GLY A 416 21.65 -11.45 -25.67
C GLY A 416 21.37 -9.95 -25.76
N ALA A 417 22.39 -9.10 -25.91
CA ALA A 417 22.19 -7.64 -26.02
C ALA A 417 21.53 -7.23 -27.34
N ALA A 418 20.49 -6.39 -27.26
CA ALA A 418 19.78 -5.88 -28.42
C ALA A 418 20.61 -4.80 -29.15
N LEU A 419 21.10 -5.12 -30.35
CA LEU A 419 21.91 -4.22 -31.19
C LEU A 419 21.20 -2.91 -31.59
N TRP A 420 19.88 -2.85 -31.48
CA TRP A 420 19.05 -1.70 -31.81
C TRP A 420 18.78 -0.76 -30.63
N VAL A 421 19.11 -1.14 -29.38
CA VAL A 421 18.92 -0.27 -28.22
C VAL A 421 20.06 0.74 -28.15
N PRO A 422 19.81 2.05 -28.28
CA PRO A 422 20.86 3.06 -28.16
C PRO A 422 21.41 3.11 -26.73
N ARG A 423 22.73 3.28 -26.60
CA ARG A 423 23.41 3.35 -25.30
C ARG A 423 22.80 4.38 -24.36
N ALA A 424 22.42 5.55 -24.88
CA ALA A 424 21.81 6.58 -24.04
C ALA A 424 20.44 6.19 -23.50
N ALA A 425 19.65 5.39 -24.24
CA ALA A 425 18.34 4.94 -23.79
C ALA A 425 18.44 3.86 -22.69
N ASP A 426 19.36 2.90 -22.85
CA ASP A 426 19.67 1.89 -21.84
C ASP A 426 20.19 2.53 -20.54
N TRP A 427 21.08 3.52 -20.69
CA TRP A 427 21.56 4.32 -19.58
C TRP A 427 20.44 5.10 -18.89
N PHE A 428 19.55 5.75 -19.65
CA PHE A 428 18.44 6.52 -19.08
C PHE A 428 17.49 5.64 -18.27
N VAL A 429 17.20 4.44 -18.77
CA VAL A 429 16.44 3.41 -18.03
C VAL A 429 17.17 3.01 -16.75
N SER A 430 18.48 2.82 -16.80
CA SER A 430 19.30 2.49 -15.62
C SER A 430 19.35 3.61 -14.59
N LEU A 431 19.36 4.87 -15.04
CA LEU A 431 19.23 6.04 -14.16
C LEU A 431 17.90 6.02 -13.41
N LEU A 432 16.78 5.79 -14.11
CA LEU A 432 15.47 5.71 -13.47
C LEU A 432 15.41 4.58 -12.44
N ARG A 433 15.98 3.40 -12.73
CA ARG A 433 16.12 2.31 -11.75
C ARG A 433 16.97 2.69 -10.54
N THR A 434 18.06 3.42 -10.75
CA THR A 434 18.92 3.89 -9.65
C THR A 434 18.15 4.82 -8.71
N ILE A 435 17.30 5.70 -9.26
CA ILE A 435 16.42 6.56 -8.46
C ILE A 435 15.38 5.72 -7.72
N GLU A 436 14.73 4.76 -8.38
CA GLU A 436 13.80 3.81 -7.76
C GLU A 436 14.42 3.08 -6.56
N ASP A 437 15.61 2.51 -6.73
CA ASP A 437 16.33 1.79 -5.68
C ASP A 437 16.62 2.65 -4.44
N ARG A 438 16.68 3.98 -4.59
CA ARG A 438 16.94 4.92 -3.49
C ARG A 438 15.68 5.29 -2.71
N TYR A 439 14.51 5.35 -3.36
CA TYR A 439 13.27 5.75 -2.70
C TYR A 439 12.32 4.59 -2.36
N ALA A 440 12.47 3.41 -2.99
CA ALA A 440 11.49 2.32 -2.87
C ALA A 440 11.21 1.86 -1.44
N PHE A 441 12.23 1.94 -0.56
CA PHE A 441 12.12 1.55 0.85
C PHE A 441 11.84 2.72 1.81
N LEU A 442 11.51 3.91 1.29
CA LEU A 442 11.17 5.04 2.17
C LEU A 442 9.91 4.73 2.98
N PRO A 443 9.88 5.02 4.30
CA PRO A 443 8.79 4.58 5.16
C PRO A 443 7.43 5.15 4.75
N GLN A 444 7.39 6.43 4.38
CA GLN A 444 6.15 7.12 4.03
C GLN A 444 5.86 6.99 2.53
N PRO A 445 4.69 6.46 2.14
CA PRO A 445 4.28 6.38 0.73
C PRO A 445 4.26 7.73 0.01
N GLY A 446 3.91 8.82 0.72
CA GLY A 446 3.91 10.17 0.17
C GLY A 446 5.29 10.60 -0.35
N HIS A 447 6.38 10.23 0.34
CA HIS A 447 7.74 10.50 -0.14
C HIS A 447 8.08 9.68 -1.39
N ARG A 448 7.61 8.43 -1.47
CA ARG A 448 7.77 7.59 -2.66
C ARG A 448 7.03 8.18 -3.86
N LEU A 449 5.82 8.72 -3.65
CA LEU A 449 5.08 9.43 -4.69
C LEU A 449 5.82 10.68 -5.18
N GLN A 450 6.42 11.48 -4.31
CA GLN A 450 7.18 12.67 -4.73
C GLN A 450 8.41 12.31 -5.59
N PHE A 451 9.09 11.20 -5.29
CA PHE A 451 10.15 10.69 -6.16
C PHE A 451 9.63 10.11 -7.47
N LEU A 452 8.45 9.49 -7.48
CA LEU A 452 7.77 9.08 -8.70
C LEU A 452 7.47 10.30 -9.59
N GLU A 453 6.97 11.40 -9.02
CA GLU A 453 6.77 12.65 -9.77
C GLU A 453 8.07 13.17 -10.38
N LEU A 454 9.19 13.08 -9.65
CA LEU A 454 10.52 13.37 -10.21
C LEU A 454 10.87 12.42 -11.38
N GLN A 455 10.61 11.12 -11.27
CA GLN A 455 10.83 10.18 -12.38
C GLN A 455 9.98 10.55 -13.61
N LEU A 456 8.72 10.94 -13.42
CA LEU A 456 7.84 11.38 -14.50
C LEU A 456 8.35 12.66 -15.16
N GLU A 457 8.82 13.62 -14.36
CA GLU A 457 9.45 14.83 -14.87
C GLU A 457 10.71 14.51 -15.70
N LEU A 458 11.56 13.58 -15.23
CA LEU A 458 12.75 13.16 -15.99
C LEU A 458 12.39 12.43 -17.29
N VAL A 459 11.30 11.66 -17.33
CA VAL A 459 10.80 11.03 -18.56
C VAL A 459 10.33 12.09 -19.57
N GLU A 460 9.70 13.16 -19.10
CA GLU A 460 9.27 14.26 -19.96
C GLU A 460 10.49 15.04 -20.50
N GLU A 461 11.46 15.35 -19.65
CA GLU A 461 12.73 15.97 -20.03
C GLU A 461 13.52 15.14 -21.05
N TRP A 462 13.49 13.81 -20.91
CA TRP A 462 14.03 12.87 -21.89
C TRP A 462 13.29 12.95 -23.23
N ARG A 463 11.95 12.92 -23.21
CA ARG A 463 11.11 13.02 -24.41
C ARG A 463 11.35 14.34 -25.16
N ILE A 464 11.47 15.45 -24.45
CA ILE A 464 11.76 16.77 -25.04
C ILE A 464 13.10 16.74 -25.77
N ARG A 465 14.16 16.22 -25.14
CA ARG A 465 15.49 16.09 -25.77
C ARG A 465 15.46 15.15 -26.99
N LEU A 466 14.78 14.02 -26.90
CA LEU A 466 14.60 13.13 -28.06
C LEU A 466 13.86 13.83 -29.20
N THR A 467 12.87 14.69 -28.89
CA THR A 467 12.16 15.48 -29.90
C THR A 467 13.09 16.48 -30.58
N GLN A 468 13.94 17.17 -29.81
CA GLN A 468 14.94 18.09 -30.36
C GLN A 468 15.98 17.37 -31.24
N LEU A 469 16.46 16.20 -30.78
CA LEU A 469 17.38 15.35 -31.55
C LEU A 469 16.73 14.83 -32.84
N MET A 470 15.43 14.49 -32.80
CA MET A 470 14.70 14.10 -34.01
C MET A 470 14.67 15.24 -35.02
N SER A 471 14.31 16.45 -34.60
CA SER A 471 14.28 17.62 -35.48
C SER A 471 15.66 17.89 -36.11
N ALA A 472 16.73 17.87 -35.32
CA ALA A 472 18.10 18.05 -35.82
C ALA A 472 18.53 16.91 -36.78
N ALA A 473 18.12 15.67 -36.49
CA ALA A 473 18.39 14.54 -37.38
C ALA A 473 17.64 14.70 -38.72
N LEU A 474 16.40 15.21 -38.70
CA LEU A 474 15.64 15.43 -39.94
C LEU A 474 16.27 16.53 -40.82
N GLU A 475 16.87 17.57 -40.23
CA GLU A 475 17.59 18.61 -40.99
C GLU A 475 18.83 18.09 -41.73
N THR A 476 19.46 17.03 -41.20
CA THR A 476 20.67 16.41 -41.78
C THR A 476 20.37 15.19 -42.64
N LEU A 477 19.08 14.90 -42.86
CA LEU A 477 18.63 13.76 -43.62
C LEU A 477 18.76 14.03 -45.13
N HIS A 478 19.62 13.26 -45.79
CA HIS A 478 19.89 13.34 -47.22
C HIS A 478 19.78 11.97 -47.87
N VAL A 479 19.78 11.94 -49.21
CA VAL A 479 19.66 10.69 -49.97
C VAL A 479 20.77 9.71 -49.60
N GLU A 480 21.98 10.16 -49.28
CA GLU A 480 23.10 9.27 -48.94
C GLU A 480 23.11 8.75 -47.49
N SER A 481 22.22 9.26 -46.60
CA SER A 481 22.26 9.03 -45.15
C SER A 481 22.15 7.56 -44.71
N PHE A 482 21.71 6.66 -45.60
CA PHE A 482 21.63 5.21 -45.38
C PHE A 482 22.22 4.39 -46.54
N LEU A 483 23.32 4.86 -47.16
CA LEU A 483 24.03 4.10 -48.23
C LEU A 483 25.44 3.68 -47.80
N SER A 484 25.99 4.32 -46.76
CA SER A 484 27.39 4.18 -46.39
C SER A 484 27.54 3.11 -45.30
N SER A 485 27.99 1.92 -45.69
CA SER A 485 28.20 0.76 -44.80
C SER A 485 29.36 0.89 -43.81
N GLY A 486 29.71 2.10 -43.34
CA GLY A 486 30.89 2.33 -42.50
C GLY A 486 31.01 3.69 -41.80
N SER A 487 29.94 4.47 -41.71
CA SER A 487 29.94 5.74 -40.98
C SER A 487 28.77 5.75 -40.00
N SER A 488 28.98 6.27 -38.79
CA SER A 488 28.00 6.37 -37.70
C SER A 488 26.56 6.42 -38.21
N SER A 489 25.77 5.39 -37.90
CA SER A 489 24.36 5.30 -38.29
C SER A 489 23.67 6.64 -38.06
N HIS A 490 22.90 7.09 -39.06
CA HIS A 490 22.20 8.36 -38.98
C HIS A 490 21.38 8.45 -37.68
N PRO A 491 21.43 9.56 -36.91
CA PRO A 491 20.86 9.62 -35.56
C PRO A 491 19.35 9.36 -35.48
N LEU A 492 18.61 9.56 -36.58
CA LEU A 492 17.16 9.39 -36.64
C LEU A 492 16.69 8.00 -36.18
N THR A 493 17.37 6.92 -36.62
CA THR A 493 17.00 5.55 -36.22
C THR A 493 17.25 5.31 -34.75
N ALA A 494 18.32 5.89 -34.19
CA ALA A 494 18.60 5.84 -32.76
C ALA A 494 17.55 6.59 -31.93
N VAL A 495 17.08 7.76 -32.37
CA VAL A 495 15.98 8.47 -31.68
C VAL A 495 14.70 7.63 -31.67
N ILE A 496 14.33 7.04 -32.80
CA ILE A 496 13.13 6.19 -32.93
C ILE A 496 13.24 4.97 -32.01
N ASN A 497 14.40 4.31 -31.97
CA ASN A 497 14.63 3.17 -31.08
C ASN A 497 14.66 3.58 -29.61
N ALA A 498 15.25 4.73 -29.27
CA ALA A 498 15.27 5.25 -27.91
C ALA A 498 13.83 5.47 -27.39
N ALA A 499 13.00 6.17 -28.17
CA ALA A 499 11.59 6.39 -27.83
C ALA A 499 10.82 5.06 -27.68
N HIS A 500 11.05 4.11 -28.60
CA HIS A 500 10.43 2.79 -28.52
C HIS A 500 10.87 1.99 -27.29
N HIS A 501 12.17 1.96 -27.01
CA HIS A 501 12.75 1.22 -25.89
C HIS A 501 12.26 1.80 -24.56
N THR A 502 12.37 3.11 -24.35
CA THR A 502 11.88 3.78 -23.14
C THR A 502 10.39 3.50 -22.95
N ARG A 503 9.56 3.63 -24.00
CA ARG A 503 8.13 3.30 -23.92
C ARG A 503 7.90 1.84 -23.48
N ALA A 504 8.58 0.89 -24.10
CA ALA A 504 8.40 -0.53 -23.80
C ALA A 504 8.76 -0.85 -22.34
N VAL A 505 9.83 -0.24 -21.83
CA VAL A 505 10.27 -0.37 -20.45
C VAL A 505 9.25 0.24 -19.48
N LEU A 506 8.74 1.44 -19.75
CA LEU A 506 7.72 2.08 -18.90
C LEU A 506 6.44 1.25 -18.82
N LEU A 507 5.96 0.70 -19.95
CA LEU A 507 4.80 -0.20 -19.96
C LEU A 507 5.07 -1.49 -19.18
N GLN A 508 6.29 -2.05 -19.27
CA GLN A 508 6.65 -3.20 -18.45
C GLN A 508 6.66 -2.85 -16.94
N TRP A 509 7.17 -1.67 -16.60
CA TRP A 509 7.25 -1.20 -15.22
C TRP A 509 5.88 -0.88 -14.63
N ALA A 510 4.94 -0.37 -15.44
CA ALA A 510 3.57 -0.09 -15.03
C ALA A 510 2.88 -1.31 -14.39
N HIS A 511 3.32 -2.52 -14.76
CA HIS A 511 2.79 -3.79 -14.26
C HIS A 511 3.65 -4.44 -13.18
N SER A 512 4.73 -3.80 -12.74
CA SER A 512 5.53 -4.30 -11.62
C SER A 512 4.85 -4.02 -10.27
N LEU A 513 5.14 -4.83 -9.25
CA LEU A 513 4.57 -4.68 -7.91
C LEU A 513 4.75 -3.27 -7.35
N HIS A 514 5.96 -2.73 -7.45
CA HIS A 514 6.30 -1.41 -6.93
C HIS A 514 5.41 -0.31 -7.53
N TYR A 515 5.35 -0.23 -8.87
CA TYR A 515 4.59 0.81 -9.54
C TYR A 515 3.07 0.60 -9.47
N LEU A 516 2.59 -0.65 -9.42
CA LEU A 516 1.17 -0.93 -9.13
C LEU A 516 0.77 -0.46 -7.72
N GLN A 517 1.62 -0.69 -6.72
CA GLN A 517 1.39 -0.20 -5.36
C GLN A 517 1.29 1.32 -5.33
N LEU A 518 2.21 2.03 -6.01
CA LEU A 518 2.17 3.48 -6.11
C LEU A 518 0.95 3.97 -6.89
N HIS A 519 0.52 3.27 -7.95
CA HIS A 519 -0.69 3.60 -8.71
C HIS A 519 -1.93 3.56 -7.84
N PHE A 520 -2.16 2.44 -7.15
CA PHE A 520 -3.31 2.28 -6.28
C PHE A 520 -3.25 3.23 -5.08
N TYR A 521 -2.07 3.44 -4.51
CA TYR A 521 -1.90 4.39 -3.41
C TYR A 521 -2.20 5.82 -3.85
N ARG A 522 -1.69 6.29 -5.00
CA ARG A 522 -1.98 7.63 -5.56
C ARG A 522 -3.49 7.84 -5.72
N ARG A 523 -4.19 6.89 -6.32
CA ARG A 523 -5.64 6.97 -6.57
C ARG A 523 -6.44 7.01 -5.27
N GLN A 524 -6.11 6.16 -4.30
CA GLN A 524 -6.79 6.15 -3.00
C GLN A 524 -6.47 7.39 -2.17
N PHE A 525 -5.23 7.88 -2.24
CA PHE A 525 -4.81 9.10 -1.55
C PHE A 525 -5.55 10.33 -2.09
N GLN A 526 -5.71 10.44 -3.40
CA GLN A 526 -6.51 11.52 -4.02
C GLN A 526 -7.95 11.50 -3.52
N HIS A 527 -8.59 10.32 -3.50
CA HIS A 527 -9.94 10.16 -2.97
C HIS A 527 -10.03 10.51 -1.48
N TYR A 528 -9.06 10.07 -0.69
CA TYR A 528 -8.94 10.40 0.74
C TYR A 528 -8.85 11.92 0.95
N THR A 529 -8.00 12.62 0.19
CA THR A 529 -7.88 14.09 0.30
C THR A 529 -9.15 14.81 -0.14
N GLN A 530 -9.83 14.34 -1.17
CA GLN A 530 -11.10 14.93 -1.64
C GLN A 530 -12.21 14.79 -0.58
N GLN A 531 -12.31 13.64 0.08
CA GLN A 531 -13.27 13.43 1.17
C GLN A 531 -12.99 14.35 2.37
N GLN A 532 -11.73 14.51 2.77
CA GLN A 532 -11.38 15.42 3.87
C GLN A 532 -11.75 16.88 3.57
N HIS A 533 -11.53 17.35 2.34
CA HIS A 533 -11.94 18.69 1.94
C HIS A 533 -13.47 18.84 1.91
N HIS A 534 -14.20 17.80 1.50
CA HIS A 534 -15.67 17.82 1.48
C HIS A 534 -16.29 17.78 2.90
N ASP A 535 -15.63 17.14 3.86
CA ASP A 535 -16.01 17.13 5.27
C ASP A 535 -15.68 18.48 5.97
N GLU A 536 -14.58 19.14 5.60
CA GLU A 536 -14.24 20.48 6.08
C GLU A 536 -15.17 21.58 5.52
N GLU A 537 -15.59 21.47 4.25
CA GLU A 537 -16.56 22.40 3.64
C GLU A 537 -18.00 22.17 4.16
N SER A 538 -18.40 20.91 4.38
CA SER A 538 -19.72 20.62 4.98
C SER A 538 -19.79 21.03 6.46
N SER A 539 -18.69 20.94 7.21
CA SER A 539 -18.64 21.42 8.60
C SER A 539 -18.63 22.96 8.70
N SER A 540 -18.02 23.66 7.73
CA SER A 540 -18.03 25.14 7.67
C SER A 540 -19.30 25.76 7.05
N SER A 541 -20.09 25.00 6.30
CA SER A 541 -21.37 25.45 5.74
C SER A 541 -22.56 25.39 6.73
N SER A 542 -22.34 24.90 7.95
CA SER A 542 -23.37 24.83 9.00
C SER A 542 -23.65 26.15 9.75
N SER A 543 -23.04 27.27 9.34
CA SER A 543 -23.29 28.60 9.94
C SER A 543 -23.48 29.74 8.93
N SER A 544 -24.50 29.68 8.08
CA SER A 544 -25.24 30.89 7.66
C SER A 544 -26.54 30.51 6.98
N SER A 545 -27.64 30.96 7.57
CA SER A 545 -29.00 30.94 7.02
C SER A 545 -29.21 32.04 5.96
N ASP A 546 -30.13 31.75 5.03
CA ASP A 546 -30.85 32.61 4.08
C ASP A 546 -29.98 33.13 2.91
N ASP A 547 -30.32 32.96 1.62
CA ASP A 547 -31.51 33.46 0.92
C ASP A 547 -31.49 32.97 -0.55
N ASP A 548 -32.63 33.12 -1.23
CA ASP A 548 -33.01 32.66 -2.57
C ASP A 548 -32.09 33.00 -3.77
N SER A 549 -32.07 32.12 -4.80
CA SER A 549 -32.29 32.49 -6.22
C SER A 549 -32.07 31.31 -7.18
N ASP A 550 -33.05 31.11 -8.05
CA ASP A 550 -33.12 30.22 -9.23
C ASP A 550 -31.87 30.21 -10.13
N CYS A 551 -31.65 29.06 -10.80
CA CYS A 551 -31.42 28.93 -12.25
C CYS A 551 -31.36 27.44 -12.64
N GLU A 552 -32.27 27.01 -13.51
CA GLU A 552 -32.32 25.70 -14.17
C GLU A 552 -31.17 25.53 -15.19
N GLU A 553 -30.61 24.32 -15.30
CA GLU A 553 -30.36 23.65 -16.58
C GLU A 553 -30.15 22.13 -16.39
N THR A 554 -30.73 21.37 -17.31
CA THR A 554 -31.02 19.92 -17.30
C THR A 554 -29.79 19.01 -17.49
N PRO A 555 -29.76 17.79 -16.91
CA PRO A 555 -28.75 16.77 -17.24
C PRO A 555 -29.26 15.75 -18.29
N GLU A 556 -28.49 15.52 -19.35
CA GLU A 556 -28.67 14.37 -20.25
C GLU A 556 -27.92 13.13 -19.76
N HIS A 557 -28.61 12.01 -19.91
CA HIS A 557 -28.27 10.63 -19.56
C HIS A 557 -26.92 10.14 -20.11
N VAL A 558 -26.08 9.56 -19.23
CA VAL A 558 -25.35 8.30 -19.53
C VAL A 558 -25.41 7.39 -18.30
N SER A 559 -26.23 6.35 -18.39
CA SER A 559 -26.33 5.25 -17.42
C SER A 559 -25.62 4.00 -17.93
N ARG A 560 -25.03 3.23 -17.00
CA ARG A 560 -24.40 1.88 -17.08
C ARG A 560 -22.87 1.99 -17.05
N ILE A 561 -22.14 1.43 -16.08
CA ILE A 561 -22.25 0.12 -15.45
C ILE A 561 -21.92 0.22 -13.95
N SER A 562 -22.85 -0.16 -13.09
CA SER A 562 -22.63 -0.39 -11.66
C SER A 562 -22.47 -1.88 -11.38
N LYS A 563 -21.39 -2.26 -10.69
CA LYS A 563 -21.31 -3.44 -9.82
C LYS A 563 -19.95 -3.44 -9.10
N GLY A 564 -19.93 -2.99 -7.84
CA GLY A 564 -18.78 -3.21 -6.96
C GLY A 564 -18.50 -2.19 -5.87
N GLU A 565 -19.41 -1.25 -5.56
CA GLU A 565 -19.17 -0.26 -4.49
C GLU A 565 -20.30 -0.31 -3.46
N ASP A 566 -20.14 -1.22 -2.49
CA ASP A 566 -20.85 -1.21 -1.22
C ASP A 566 -19.82 -1.58 -0.14
N ASP A 567 -18.97 -0.63 0.30
CA ASP A 567 -18.31 -0.58 1.64
C ASP A 567 -17.42 0.68 1.84
N PHE A 568 -17.93 1.89 1.63
CA PHE A 568 -17.14 3.13 1.84
C PHE A 568 -17.81 4.09 2.83
N ASP A 569 -17.84 3.73 4.11
CA ASP A 569 -18.35 4.61 5.19
C ASP A 569 -17.47 4.62 6.45
N GLN A 570 -16.14 4.56 6.30
CA GLN A 570 -15.23 4.85 7.40
C GLN A 570 -13.96 5.54 6.90
N ALA A 571 -13.63 6.70 7.48
CA ALA A 571 -12.39 7.43 7.18
C ALA A 571 -11.16 6.54 7.46
N LEU A 572 -10.53 6.04 6.40
CA LEU A 572 -9.41 5.11 6.48
C LEU A 572 -8.14 5.85 6.93
N SER A 573 -7.37 5.30 7.87
CA SER A 573 -6.03 5.85 8.19
C SER A 573 -5.09 5.73 6.99
N LEU A 574 -4.06 6.59 6.88
CA LEU A 574 -3.04 6.49 5.83
C LEU A 574 -2.35 5.12 5.75
N GLN A 575 -2.17 4.45 6.89
CA GLN A 575 -1.62 3.08 6.93
C GLN A 575 -2.59 2.05 6.34
N GLU A 576 -3.90 2.25 6.50
CA GLU A 576 -4.92 1.40 5.90
C GLU A 576 -4.99 1.57 4.39
N VAL A 577 -4.89 2.82 3.92
CA VAL A 577 -4.80 3.17 2.49
C VAL A 577 -3.60 2.46 1.86
N GLU A 578 -2.42 2.52 2.49
CA GLU A 578 -1.24 1.81 2.00
C GLU A 578 -1.46 0.29 1.96
N ARG A 579 -1.97 -0.32 3.03
CA ARG A 579 -2.20 -1.78 3.06
C ARG A 579 -3.19 -2.22 1.99
N ARG A 580 -4.25 -1.44 1.76
CA ARG A 580 -5.23 -1.70 0.71
C ARG A 580 -4.60 -1.60 -0.68
N ALA A 581 -3.79 -0.58 -0.94
CA ALA A 581 -3.05 -0.44 -2.20
C ALA A 581 -2.12 -1.64 -2.45
N GLN A 582 -1.40 -2.11 -1.42
CA GLN A 582 -0.58 -3.33 -1.50
C GLN A 582 -1.38 -4.57 -1.88
N LYS A 583 -2.56 -4.75 -1.27
CA LYS A 583 -3.45 -5.89 -1.58
C LYS A 583 -3.97 -5.84 -3.01
N LEU A 584 -4.38 -4.67 -3.50
CA LEU A 584 -4.84 -4.50 -4.88
C LEU A 584 -3.73 -4.81 -5.90
N ALA A 585 -2.50 -4.34 -5.63
CA ALA A 585 -1.35 -4.62 -6.48
C ALA A 585 -1.05 -6.13 -6.59
N LEU A 586 -1.07 -6.84 -5.45
CA LEU A 586 -0.84 -8.30 -5.43
C LEU A 586 -1.94 -9.09 -6.16
N ASN A 587 -3.20 -8.68 -6.00
CA ASN A 587 -4.33 -9.30 -6.71
C ASN A 587 -4.19 -9.13 -8.22
N GLU A 588 -3.77 -7.94 -8.65
CA GLU A 588 -3.62 -7.61 -10.07
C GLU A 588 -2.47 -8.40 -10.73
N ILE A 589 -1.35 -8.60 -10.03
CA ILE A 589 -0.27 -9.51 -10.46
C ILE A 589 -0.79 -10.94 -10.57
N SER A 590 -1.49 -11.42 -9.55
CA SER A 590 -2.04 -12.79 -9.52
C SER A 590 -3.03 -13.04 -10.68
N ARG A 591 -3.85 -12.04 -11.02
CA ARG A 591 -4.76 -12.08 -12.17
C ARG A 591 -3.99 -12.21 -13.49
N ARG A 592 -2.91 -11.44 -13.66
CA ARG A 592 -2.06 -11.50 -14.86
C ARG A 592 -1.29 -12.81 -14.98
N ASP A 593 -0.70 -13.29 -13.90
CA ASP A 593 0.03 -14.57 -13.91
C ASP A 593 -0.88 -15.74 -14.31
N SER A 594 -2.16 -15.68 -13.89
CA SER A 594 -3.18 -16.65 -14.30
C SER A 594 -3.47 -16.58 -15.82
N LEU A 595 -3.61 -15.37 -16.39
CA LEU A 595 -3.84 -15.16 -17.83
C LEU A 595 -2.62 -15.60 -18.68
N VAL A 596 -1.40 -15.36 -18.20
CA VAL A 596 -0.16 -15.78 -18.89
C VAL A 596 0.01 -17.31 -18.83
N ALA A 597 -0.36 -17.95 -17.73
CA ALA A 597 -0.36 -19.40 -17.61
C ALA A 597 -1.35 -20.07 -18.59
N GLU A 598 -2.50 -19.43 -18.86
CA GLU A 598 -3.47 -19.89 -19.88
C GLU A 598 -2.91 -19.70 -21.31
N MET A 599 -2.16 -18.63 -21.58
CA MET A 599 -1.58 -18.34 -22.90
C MET A 599 -0.39 -19.26 -23.25
N ASN A 600 0.36 -19.74 -22.25
CA ASN A 600 1.51 -20.65 -22.42
C ASN A 600 1.13 -22.10 -22.81
N MET A 601 -0.16 -22.37 -23.07
CA MET A 601 -0.63 -23.63 -23.67
C MET A 601 -0.45 -23.69 -25.20
N PHE A 602 0.13 -22.67 -25.83
CA PHE A 602 0.50 -22.64 -27.25
C PHE A 602 2.00 -22.37 -27.47
N ASP A 603 2.71 -23.39 -27.98
CA ASP A 603 4.07 -23.47 -28.58
C ASP A 603 5.25 -22.65 -27.96
N PRO A 604 6.30 -23.31 -27.40
CA PRO A 604 7.47 -22.66 -26.80
C PRO A 604 8.54 -22.09 -27.76
N THR A 605 8.31 -22.02 -29.08
CA THR A 605 9.33 -21.57 -30.04
C THR A 605 9.29 -20.07 -30.40
N MET A 606 8.42 -19.29 -29.76
CA MET A 606 8.39 -17.84 -29.93
C MET A 606 9.34 -17.14 -28.93
N PRO A 607 10.20 -16.21 -29.37
CA PRO A 607 10.93 -15.35 -28.43
C PRO A 607 9.90 -14.55 -27.64
N ILE A 608 10.04 -14.53 -26.32
CA ILE A 608 9.19 -13.75 -25.40
C ILE A 608 9.26 -12.28 -25.82
N ALA A 609 8.29 -11.87 -26.63
CA ALA A 609 8.04 -10.50 -27.02
C ALA A 609 6.54 -10.31 -26.85
N ASN A 610 6.17 -9.57 -25.79
CA ASN A 610 4.80 -9.12 -25.57
C ASN A 610 4.25 -8.49 -26.86
N LEU A 611 3.40 -9.25 -27.56
CA LEU A 611 2.73 -8.86 -28.80
C LEU A 611 1.63 -7.80 -28.57
N ALA A 612 1.40 -7.36 -27.33
CA ALA A 612 0.52 -6.23 -27.00
C ALA A 612 1.15 -4.86 -27.30
N VAL A 613 2.46 -4.78 -27.55
CA VAL A 613 3.19 -3.49 -27.66
C VAL A 613 3.05 -2.84 -29.05
N THR A 614 2.41 -3.52 -30.02
CA THR A 614 2.54 -3.22 -31.46
C THR A 614 1.36 -2.54 -32.15
N GLU A 615 0.20 -2.39 -31.50
CA GLU A 615 -0.93 -1.65 -32.09
C GLU A 615 -0.94 -0.17 -31.66
N PRO A 616 -1.54 0.75 -32.47
CA PRO A 616 -1.84 2.10 -32.00
C PRO A 616 -2.89 1.99 -30.90
N LEU A 617 -2.41 2.11 -29.67
CA LEU A 617 -3.16 2.30 -28.44
C LEU A 617 -4.22 3.42 -28.65
N LYS A 618 -5.49 3.16 -28.30
CA LYS A 618 -6.66 4.05 -28.44
C LYS A 618 -7.02 4.67 -27.08
N GLY A 619 -7.16 6.01 -27.07
CA GLY A 619 -6.95 6.90 -25.92
C GLY A 619 -7.75 6.77 -24.60
N GLU A 620 -8.71 5.86 -24.44
CA GLU A 620 -9.40 5.68 -23.14
C GLU A 620 -8.97 4.40 -22.40
N GLU A 621 -8.69 3.29 -23.10
CA GLU A 621 -8.10 2.08 -22.51
C GLU A 621 -6.58 2.27 -22.23
N ASP A 622 -5.95 3.24 -22.88
CA ASP A 622 -4.50 3.50 -22.86
C ASP A 622 -3.95 4.05 -21.54
N THR A 623 -4.75 4.83 -20.82
CA THR A 623 -4.29 5.46 -19.57
C THR A 623 -4.27 4.47 -18.41
N GLU A 624 -5.17 3.47 -18.43
CA GLU A 624 -5.20 2.42 -17.43
C GLU A 624 -4.01 1.45 -17.57
N GLU A 625 -3.63 1.08 -18.80
CA GLU A 625 -2.45 0.22 -19.03
C GLU A 625 -1.13 0.89 -18.63
N ALA A 626 -1.03 2.21 -18.77
CA ALA A 626 0.17 2.97 -18.41
C ALA A 626 0.34 3.18 -16.89
N GLY A 627 -0.68 2.88 -16.08
CA GLY A 627 -0.61 2.93 -14.63
C GLY A 627 -0.14 4.28 -14.09
N VAL A 628 0.95 4.31 -13.32
CA VAL A 628 1.54 5.56 -12.79
C VAL A 628 2.16 6.47 -13.85
N PHE A 629 2.51 5.94 -15.02
CA PHE A 629 3.21 6.69 -16.07
C PHE A 629 2.27 7.52 -16.95
N ALA A 630 0.96 7.37 -16.77
CA ALA A 630 -0.08 8.17 -17.41
C ALA A 630 0.16 8.34 -18.92
N GLU A 631 0.30 9.58 -19.42
CA GLU A 631 0.42 9.87 -20.84
C GLU A 631 1.83 9.62 -21.42
N ALA A 632 2.87 9.46 -20.58
CA ALA A 632 4.25 9.42 -21.04
C ALA A 632 4.53 8.31 -22.09
N PRO A 633 4.04 7.05 -21.93
CA PRO A 633 4.18 6.02 -22.96
C PRO A 633 3.49 6.39 -24.29
N ALA A 634 2.35 7.08 -24.24
CA ALA A 634 1.61 7.52 -25.43
C ALA A 634 2.36 8.64 -26.16
N LEU A 635 2.93 9.61 -25.43
CA LEU A 635 3.73 10.69 -26.01
C LEU A 635 5.02 10.17 -26.66
N LEU A 636 5.69 9.19 -26.05
CA LEU A 636 6.84 8.50 -26.66
C LEU A 636 6.43 7.70 -27.90
N ALA A 637 5.23 7.10 -27.92
CA ALA A 637 4.71 6.42 -29.12
C ALA A 637 4.49 7.39 -30.28
N ARG A 638 3.93 8.58 -30.01
CA ARG A 638 3.74 9.64 -31.01
C ARG A 638 5.08 10.08 -31.61
N LEU A 639 6.08 10.32 -30.76
CA LEU A 639 7.43 10.70 -31.21
C LEU A 639 8.06 9.62 -32.11
N ARG A 640 7.98 8.36 -31.69
CA ARG A 640 8.43 7.18 -32.46
C ARG A 640 7.73 7.11 -33.82
N ASP A 641 6.42 7.23 -33.85
CA ASP A 641 5.62 7.10 -35.07
C ASP A 641 5.84 8.26 -36.03
N GLN A 642 6.01 9.49 -35.51
CA GLN A 642 6.41 10.65 -36.31
C GLN A 642 7.78 10.43 -36.97
N GLY A 643 8.78 9.97 -36.21
CA GLY A 643 10.09 9.66 -36.76
C GLY A 643 10.06 8.56 -37.83
N LEU A 644 9.24 7.52 -37.64
CA LEU A 644 9.04 6.46 -38.63
C LEU A 644 8.36 6.98 -39.91
N ALA A 645 7.35 7.84 -39.78
CA ALA A 645 6.68 8.46 -40.91
C ALA A 645 7.64 9.33 -41.72
N SER A 646 8.42 10.21 -41.06
CA SER A 646 9.42 11.05 -41.75
C SER A 646 10.51 10.23 -42.45
N LEU A 647 10.94 9.11 -41.85
CA LEU A 647 11.87 8.18 -42.49
C LEU A 647 11.24 7.53 -43.73
N ALA A 648 9.97 7.11 -43.65
CA ALA A 648 9.25 6.54 -44.78
C ALA A 648 9.06 7.56 -45.92
N ASP A 649 8.69 8.80 -45.59
CA ASP A 649 8.52 9.89 -46.55
C ASP A 649 9.82 10.19 -47.30
N HIS A 650 10.96 10.17 -46.60
CA HIS A 650 12.28 10.35 -47.20
C HIS A 650 12.63 9.24 -48.19
N ILE A 651 12.44 7.97 -47.79
CA ILE A 651 12.67 6.81 -48.66
C ILE A 651 11.72 6.85 -49.87
N LEU A 652 10.46 7.24 -49.65
CA LEU A 652 9.48 7.40 -50.72
C LEU A 652 9.88 8.52 -51.68
N LEU A 653 10.37 9.66 -51.18
CA LEU A 653 10.82 10.78 -52.01
C LEU A 653 11.96 10.38 -52.94
N GLU A 654 12.95 9.63 -52.43
CA GLU A 654 14.02 9.04 -53.23
C GLU A 654 13.47 8.09 -54.31
N PHE A 655 12.56 7.18 -53.91
CA PHE A 655 11.92 6.25 -54.83
C PHE A 655 11.16 6.97 -55.95
N LYS A 656 10.35 7.98 -55.61
CA LYS A 656 9.62 8.84 -56.56
C LYS A 656 10.56 9.55 -57.54
N ALA A 657 11.69 10.07 -57.03
CA ALA A 657 12.68 10.74 -57.87
C ALA A 657 13.32 9.79 -58.89
N GLY A 658 13.58 8.53 -58.49
CA GLY A 658 14.08 7.48 -59.38
C GLY A 658 13.04 6.93 -60.36
N LEU A 659 11.75 6.97 -60.01
CA LEU A 659 10.68 6.35 -60.80
C LEU A 659 10.26 7.15 -62.05
N LYS A 660 10.87 8.32 -62.31
CA LYS A 660 10.49 9.22 -63.41
C LYS A 660 10.49 8.56 -64.78
N ASP A 661 11.49 7.72 -65.07
CA ASP A 661 11.61 7.04 -66.37
C ASP A 661 10.63 5.87 -66.48
N TYR A 662 10.35 5.17 -65.36
CA TYR A 662 9.35 4.11 -65.32
C TYR A 662 7.93 4.67 -65.52
N LYS A 663 7.65 5.86 -64.97
CA LYS A 663 6.41 6.60 -65.23
C LYS A 663 6.24 6.99 -66.71
N ARG A 664 7.33 7.32 -67.42
CA ARG A 664 7.30 7.70 -68.84
C ARG A 664 7.35 6.51 -69.81
N GLN A 665 7.32 5.29 -69.29
CA GLN A 665 7.39 4.09 -70.11
C GLN A 665 6.17 3.99 -71.03
N LYS A 666 6.41 3.70 -72.31
CA LYS A 666 5.35 3.56 -73.31
C LYS A 666 4.66 2.20 -73.19
N TRP A 667 3.85 2.02 -72.15
CA TRP A 667 3.17 0.77 -71.82
C TRP A 667 2.31 0.19 -72.96
N HIS A 668 1.70 1.05 -73.78
CA HIS A 668 0.92 0.68 -74.97
C HIS A 668 1.78 0.25 -76.18
N GLY A 669 3.09 0.50 -76.15
CA GLY A 669 4.03 0.21 -77.24
C GLY A 669 4.97 -0.96 -76.98
N LEU A 670 4.79 -1.68 -75.86
CA LEU A 670 5.65 -2.80 -75.48
C LEU A 670 5.31 -4.07 -76.30
N LEU A 671 6.35 -4.80 -76.71
CA LEU A 671 6.20 -6.07 -77.43
C LEU A 671 5.73 -7.17 -76.48
N ILE A 672 5.00 -8.14 -77.02
CA ILE A 672 4.65 -9.35 -76.29
C ILE A 672 5.91 -10.22 -76.18
N VAL A 673 6.31 -10.52 -74.95
CA VAL A 673 7.48 -11.34 -74.64
C VAL A 673 7.02 -12.57 -73.87
N GLU A 674 7.65 -13.72 -74.09
CA GLU A 674 7.36 -14.94 -73.32
C GLU A 674 7.60 -14.71 -71.82
N LYS A 675 6.74 -15.27 -70.97
CA LYS A 675 6.79 -15.04 -69.51
C LYS A 675 8.14 -15.39 -68.86
N LEU A 676 8.87 -16.35 -69.42
CA LEU A 676 10.18 -16.78 -68.91
C LEU A 676 11.33 -15.85 -69.34
N ALA A 677 11.11 -15.03 -70.37
CA ALA A 677 12.08 -14.06 -70.88
C ALA A 677 11.86 -12.64 -70.32
N LEU A 678 10.82 -12.43 -69.49
CA LEU A 678 10.60 -11.16 -68.80
C LEU A 678 11.65 -10.94 -67.72
N SER A 679 12.25 -9.74 -67.71
CA SER A 679 13.09 -9.24 -66.63
C SER A 679 12.39 -8.09 -65.90
N VAL A 680 12.96 -7.61 -64.80
CA VAL A 680 12.54 -6.31 -64.24
C VAL A 680 12.72 -5.23 -65.32
N SER A 681 11.77 -4.31 -65.45
CA SER A 681 11.91 -3.14 -66.33
C SER A 681 13.19 -2.38 -65.97
N SER A 682 14.01 -2.05 -66.97
CA SER A 682 15.30 -1.36 -66.73
C SER A 682 15.13 -0.03 -66.00
N SER A 683 14.03 0.67 -66.28
CA SER A 683 13.58 1.90 -65.63
C SER A 683 13.13 1.72 -64.17
N LEU A 684 12.77 0.51 -63.74
CA LEU A 684 12.42 0.18 -62.35
C LEU A 684 13.60 -0.41 -61.56
N CYS A 685 14.57 -1.03 -62.24
CA CYS A 685 15.67 -1.76 -61.60
C CYS A 685 16.44 -0.91 -60.58
N GLY A 686 16.85 0.31 -60.95
CA GLY A 686 17.59 1.22 -60.07
C GLY A 686 16.77 1.67 -58.85
N PRO A 687 15.59 2.28 -59.03
CA PRO A 687 14.73 2.71 -57.92
C PRO A 687 14.37 1.57 -56.96
N LEU A 688 14.08 0.38 -57.49
CA LEU A 688 13.75 -0.78 -56.67
C LEU A 688 14.96 -1.32 -55.88
N ALA A 689 16.15 -1.34 -56.50
CA ALA A 689 17.36 -1.76 -55.81
C ALA A 689 17.70 -0.79 -54.65
N ALA A 690 17.59 0.51 -54.88
CA ALA A 690 17.78 1.53 -53.85
C ALA A 690 16.80 1.35 -52.68
N LEU A 691 15.50 1.22 -52.97
CA LEU A 691 14.46 0.97 -51.97
C LEU A 691 14.73 -0.29 -51.13
N CYS A 692 15.10 -1.39 -51.77
CA CYS A 692 15.45 -2.64 -51.08
C CYS A 692 16.67 -2.46 -50.17
N ALA A 693 17.68 -1.72 -50.61
CA ALA A 693 18.86 -1.41 -49.80
C ALA A 693 18.49 -0.60 -48.54
N ARG A 694 17.64 0.44 -48.68
CA ARG A 694 17.13 1.21 -47.52
C ARG A 694 16.38 0.34 -46.53
N LEU A 695 15.45 -0.48 -47.02
CA LEU A 695 14.67 -1.40 -46.18
C LEU A 695 15.56 -2.40 -45.44
N ALA A 696 16.63 -2.89 -46.09
CA ALA A 696 17.59 -3.80 -45.47
C ALA A 696 18.42 -3.10 -44.39
N GLU A 697 18.93 -1.90 -44.66
CA GLU A 697 19.72 -1.13 -43.69
C GLU A 697 18.87 -0.68 -42.49
N CYS A 698 17.69 -0.11 -42.73
CA CYS A 698 16.76 0.25 -41.65
C CYS A 698 16.36 -0.98 -40.82
N ALA A 699 16.25 -2.17 -41.41
CA ALA A 699 15.95 -3.39 -40.67
C ALA A 699 17.09 -3.89 -39.78
N GLN A 700 18.34 -3.49 -40.05
CA GLN A 700 19.48 -3.76 -39.17
C GLN A 700 19.56 -2.75 -38.02
N LEU A 701 19.16 -1.51 -38.28
CA LEU A 701 19.28 -0.40 -37.33
C LEU A 701 18.07 -0.28 -36.40
N LEU A 702 16.85 -0.54 -36.88
CA LEU A 702 15.62 -0.41 -36.10
C LEU A 702 15.29 -1.69 -35.31
N ALA A 703 14.57 -1.53 -34.21
CA ALA A 703 13.99 -2.68 -33.52
C ALA A 703 13.09 -3.48 -34.49
N PRO A 704 13.06 -4.83 -34.41
CA PRO A 704 12.27 -5.67 -35.32
C PRO A 704 10.80 -5.26 -35.54
N PRO A 705 10.01 -4.88 -34.49
CA PRO A 705 8.64 -4.42 -34.70
C PRO A 705 8.57 -3.08 -35.46
N LEU A 706 9.54 -2.19 -35.27
CA LEU A 706 9.60 -0.90 -35.97
C LEU A 706 9.99 -1.10 -37.44
N ALA A 707 10.93 -2.00 -37.72
CA ALA A 707 11.29 -2.37 -39.08
C ALA A 707 10.10 -3.01 -39.84
N ALA A 708 9.28 -3.81 -39.15
CA ALA A 708 8.05 -4.35 -39.70
C ALA A 708 7.02 -3.25 -40.01
N ARG A 709 6.82 -2.30 -39.07
CA ARG A 709 5.92 -1.15 -39.22
C ARG A 709 6.35 -0.22 -40.36
N LEU A 710 7.64 0.09 -40.45
CA LEU A 710 8.22 0.88 -41.54
C LEU A 710 7.98 0.22 -42.90
N ARG A 711 8.24 -1.09 -43.01
CA ARG A 711 8.03 -1.86 -44.25
C ARG A 711 6.56 -1.86 -44.67
N ALA A 712 5.64 -2.09 -43.73
CA ALA A 712 4.21 -2.08 -44.01
C ALA A 712 3.72 -0.69 -44.46
N HIS A 713 4.17 0.37 -43.78
CA HIS A 713 3.82 1.74 -44.13
C HIS A 713 4.39 2.13 -45.51
N LEU A 714 5.64 1.79 -45.81
CA LEU A 714 6.24 1.99 -47.12
C LEU A 714 5.51 1.21 -48.22
N ALA A 715 5.07 -0.02 -47.94
CA ALA A 715 4.31 -0.82 -48.89
C ALA A 715 2.99 -0.12 -49.26
N ASP A 716 2.24 0.37 -48.28
CA ASP A 716 0.97 1.06 -48.48
C ASP A 716 1.10 2.35 -49.31
N ILE A 717 2.09 3.20 -48.98
CA ILE A 717 2.31 4.46 -49.71
C ILE A 717 2.90 4.24 -51.11
N VAL A 718 3.71 3.18 -51.32
CA VAL A 718 4.21 2.79 -52.65
C VAL A 718 3.11 2.16 -53.49
N ASP A 719 2.26 1.31 -52.91
CA ASP A 719 1.09 0.71 -53.57
C ASP A 719 0.18 1.81 -54.13
N SER A 720 -0.14 2.81 -53.30
CA SER A 720 -0.95 3.96 -53.69
C SER A 720 -0.27 4.83 -54.73
N TYR A 721 1.02 5.16 -54.57
CA TYR A 721 1.74 6.02 -55.51
C TYR A 721 1.85 5.41 -56.92
N ILE A 722 2.28 4.15 -57.04
CA ILE A 722 2.40 3.50 -58.36
C ILE A 722 1.02 3.31 -58.99
N PHE A 723 0.00 3.03 -58.19
CA PHE A 723 -1.37 2.93 -58.67
C PHE A 723 -1.85 4.25 -59.27
N GLU A 724 -1.73 5.35 -58.54
CA GLU A 724 -2.20 6.66 -58.97
C GLU A 724 -1.41 7.21 -60.15
N GLU A 725 -0.07 7.12 -60.10
CA GLU A 725 0.78 7.86 -61.04
C GLU A 725 1.20 7.07 -62.28
N ILE A 726 0.98 5.75 -62.27
CA ILE A 726 1.34 4.87 -63.38
C ILE A 726 0.12 4.11 -63.87
N VAL A 727 -0.61 3.39 -63.00
CA VAL A 727 -1.76 2.58 -63.44
C VAL A 727 -2.87 3.48 -63.98
N LEU A 728 -3.26 4.52 -63.25
CA LEU A 728 -4.35 5.42 -63.67
C LEU A 728 -3.95 6.45 -64.73
N GLU A 729 -2.67 6.58 -65.07
CA GLU A 729 -2.17 7.58 -66.03
C GLU A 729 -1.60 6.97 -67.32
N SER A 730 -1.59 5.64 -67.45
CA SER A 730 -0.96 4.94 -68.59
C SER A 730 -1.94 4.09 -69.38
N TRP A 731 -1.74 4.07 -70.70
CA TRP A 731 -2.40 3.13 -71.60
C TRP A 731 -1.61 1.83 -71.72
N PHE A 732 -2.29 0.68 -71.70
CA PHE A 732 -1.64 -0.64 -71.71
C PHE A 732 -2.09 -1.50 -72.88
N ASN A 733 -1.13 -2.11 -73.56
CA ASN A 733 -1.35 -3.21 -74.49
C ASN A 733 -1.04 -4.57 -73.81
N THR A 734 -1.23 -5.69 -74.52
CA THR A 734 -0.93 -7.03 -73.96
C THR A 734 0.52 -7.18 -73.49
N GLY A 735 1.50 -6.65 -74.23
CA GLY A 735 2.91 -6.68 -73.82
C GLY A 735 3.18 -5.88 -72.54
N GLY A 736 2.59 -4.70 -72.44
CA GLY A 736 2.74 -3.80 -71.29
C GLY A 736 2.05 -4.30 -70.04
N THR A 737 0.85 -4.88 -70.16
CA THR A 737 0.18 -5.53 -69.01
C THR A 737 0.99 -6.72 -68.49
N MET A 738 1.59 -7.53 -69.38
CA MET A 738 2.48 -8.63 -69.00
C MET A 738 3.74 -8.14 -68.27
N GLN A 739 4.41 -7.12 -68.81
CA GLN A 739 5.61 -6.53 -68.19
C GLN A 739 5.30 -5.89 -66.82
N PHE A 740 4.25 -5.08 -66.73
CA PHE A 740 3.82 -4.45 -65.47
C PHE A 740 3.49 -5.50 -64.41
N THR A 741 2.80 -6.58 -64.81
CA THR A 741 2.47 -7.69 -63.92
C THR A 741 3.72 -8.42 -63.42
N HIS A 742 4.74 -8.56 -64.26
CA HIS A 742 6.03 -9.12 -63.87
C HIS A 742 6.73 -8.21 -62.86
N ASP A 743 6.81 -6.91 -63.12
CA ASP A 743 7.39 -5.91 -62.22
C ASP A 743 6.69 -5.90 -60.85
N VAL A 744 5.35 -5.94 -60.82
CA VAL A 744 4.59 -6.00 -59.57
C VAL A 744 4.76 -7.34 -58.84
N LYS A 745 4.40 -8.46 -59.47
CA LYS A 745 4.29 -9.76 -58.77
C LYS A 745 5.63 -10.42 -58.48
N ARG A 746 6.64 -10.20 -59.32
CA ARG A 746 7.95 -10.86 -59.18
C ARG A 746 9.01 -9.99 -58.53
N ASN A 747 8.80 -8.67 -58.44
CA ASN A 747 9.83 -7.75 -57.93
C ASN A 747 9.30 -6.86 -56.80
N LEU A 748 8.24 -6.06 -57.02
CA LEU A 748 7.70 -5.15 -55.99
C LEU A 748 7.10 -5.89 -54.79
N VAL A 749 6.25 -6.90 -55.03
CA VAL A 749 5.64 -7.68 -53.93
C VAL A 749 6.70 -8.38 -53.07
N PRO A 750 7.70 -9.10 -53.63
CA PRO A 750 8.79 -9.65 -52.85
C PRO A 750 9.61 -8.63 -52.06
N ALA A 751 9.83 -7.41 -52.59
CA ALA A 751 10.58 -6.36 -51.90
C ALA A 751 9.96 -5.94 -50.56
N PHE A 752 8.63 -6.00 -50.45
CA PHE A 752 7.90 -5.68 -49.22
C PHE A 752 7.47 -6.92 -48.42
N THR A 753 7.76 -8.12 -48.90
CA THR A 753 7.39 -9.35 -48.19
C THR A 753 8.30 -9.53 -46.96
N PRO A 754 7.74 -9.80 -45.76
CA PRO A 754 8.54 -10.09 -44.59
C PRO A 754 9.48 -11.29 -44.80
N PRO A 755 10.71 -11.31 -44.25
CA PRO A 755 11.73 -12.33 -44.54
C PRO A 755 11.31 -13.79 -44.28
N LYS A 756 10.35 -14.01 -43.38
CA LYS A 756 9.85 -15.33 -42.98
C LYS A 756 8.57 -15.75 -43.70
N MET A 757 8.05 -14.92 -44.61
CA MET A 757 6.80 -15.18 -45.31
C MET A 757 7.02 -15.36 -46.80
N VAL A 758 6.15 -16.17 -47.42
CA VAL A 758 6.16 -16.36 -48.86
C VAL A 758 5.32 -15.27 -49.51
N ALA A 759 5.88 -14.56 -50.49
CA ALA A 759 5.25 -13.42 -51.18
C ALA A 759 3.85 -13.75 -51.73
N SER A 760 3.62 -14.99 -52.20
CA SER A 760 2.32 -15.42 -52.72
C SER A 760 1.23 -15.60 -51.66
N LYS A 761 1.59 -15.58 -50.36
CA LYS A 761 0.69 -15.76 -49.22
C LYS A 761 0.35 -14.45 -48.50
N VAL A 762 0.95 -13.33 -48.92
CA VAL A 762 0.78 -12.03 -48.25
C VAL A 762 0.31 -11.00 -49.26
N ASN A 763 -0.73 -10.23 -48.91
CA ASN A 763 -1.28 -9.18 -49.76
C ASN A 763 -0.67 -7.81 -49.38
N VAL A 764 0.63 -7.64 -49.66
CA VAL A 764 1.38 -6.42 -49.26
C VAL A 764 1.12 -5.20 -50.14
N LEU A 765 0.71 -5.39 -51.39
CA LEU A 765 0.44 -4.33 -52.37
C LEU A 765 -0.95 -4.55 -53.02
N PRO A 766 -2.04 -4.39 -52.25
CA PRO A 766 -3.38 -4.81 -52.66
C PRO A 766 -3.89 -4.09 -53.91
N LYS A 767 -3.72 -2.77 -54.04
CA LYS A 767 -4.21 -2.00 -55.21
C LYS A 767 -3.47 -2.41 -56.46
N LEU A 768 -2.14 -2.55 -56.42
CA LEU A 768 -1.36 -2.98 -57.58
C LEU A 768 -1.67 -4.43 -57.98
N LEU A 769 -1.89 -5.32 -57.01
CA LEU A 769 -2.27 -6.71 -57.30
C LEU A 769 -3.66 -6.79 -57.93
N GLU A 770 -4.61 -5.96 -57.52
CA GLU A 770 -5.95 -5.84 -58.12
C GLU A 770 -5.91 -5.17 -59.49
N ALA A 771 -5.09 -4.13 -59.69
CA ALA A 771 -4.86 -3.51 -60.98
C ALA A 771 -4.30 -4.53 -61.99
N CYS A 772 -3.34 -5.37 -61.56
CA CYS A 772 -2.86 -6.47 -62.39
C CYS A 772 -3.98 -7.47 -62.75
N ARG A 773 -4.98 -7.70 -61.89
CA ARG A 773 -6.14 -8.55 -62.22
C ARG A 773 -7.01 -7.90 -63.30
N LEU A 774 -7.31 -6.60 -63.17
CA LEU A 774 -8.10 -5.84 -64.16
C LEU A 774 -7.39 -5.75 -65.52
N LEU A 775 -6.10 -5.43 -65.51
CA LEU A 775 -5.30 -5.29 -66.73
C LEU A 775 -5.16 -6.61 -67.50
N ASN A 776 -5.08 -7.76 -66.80
CA ASN A 776 -4.96 -9.08 -67.42
C ASN A 776 -6.29 -9.84 -67.50
N MET A 777 -7.42 -9.17 -67.26
CA MET A 777 -8.74 -9.80 -67.37
C MET A 777 -9.01 -10.20 -68.82
N ASP A 778 -9.60 -11.37 -69.03
CA ASP A 778 -9.97 -11.86 -70.36
C ASP A 778 -10.85 -10.83 -71.08
N TYR A 779 -10.66 -10.71 -72.40
CA TYR A 779 -11.25 -9.64 -73.21
C TYR A 779 -12.77 -9.52 -73.05
N ASP A 780 -13.49 -10.65 -73.10
CA ASP A 780 -14.95 -10.65 -72.96
C ASP A 780 -15.42 -10.29 -71.55
N ASP A 781 -14.70 -10.71 -70.51
CA ASP A 781 -15.00 -10.35 -69.13
C ASP A 781 -14.73 -8.86 -68.89
N ALA A 782 -13.59 -8.35 -69.38
CA ALA A 782 -13.22 -6.96 -69.27
C ALA A 782 -14.21 -6.04 -70.02
N ARG A 783 -14.66 -6.45 -71.20
CA ARG A 783 -15.70 -5.75 -71.98
C ARG A 783 -17.04 -5.72 -71.24
N ARG A 784 -17.48 -6.84 -70.65
CA ARG A 784 -18.71 -6.92 -69.86
C ARG A 784 -18.65 -6.04 -68.61
N LEU A 785 -17.55 -6.16 -67.86
CA LEU A 785 -17.32 -5.38 -66.66
C LEU A 785 -17.28 -3.88 -66.96
N ARG A 786 -16.59 -3.48 -68.04
CA ARG A 786 -16.57 -2.09 -68.51
C ARG A 786 -17.97 -1.57 -68.82
N ALA A 787 -18.74 -2.30 -69.64
CA ALA A 787 -20.09 -1.90 -70.03
C ALA A 787 -21.06 -1.82 -68.84
N PHE A 788 -20.87 -2.66 -67.82
CA PHE A 788 -21.63 -2.63 -66.57
C PHE A 788 -21.28 -1.39 -65.74
N LEU A 789 -19.98 -1.15 -65.49
CA LEU A 789 -19.48 -0.02 -64.71
C LEU A 789 -19.79 1.34 -65.34
N SER A 790 -19.91 1.43 -66.68
CA SER A 790 -20.29 2.68 -67.36
C SER A 790 -21.77 3.07 -67.18
N LYS A 791 -22.64 2.13 -66.80
CA LYS A 791 -24.10 2.33 -66.81
C LYS A 791 -24.74 2.36 -65.42
N GLN A 792 -24.11 1.75 -64.43
CA GLN A 792 -24.70 1.53 -63.11
C GLN A 792 -24.18 2.53 -62.05
N PRO A 793 -24.95 2.76 -60.97
CA PRO A 793 -24.49 3.55 -59.82
C PRO A 793 -23.28 2.89 -59.12
N VAL A 794 -22.51 3.70 -58.39
CA VAL A 794 -21.23 3.29 -57.78
C VAL A 794 -21.38 2.09 -56.83
N GLU A 795 -22.51 2.00 -56.10
CA GLU A 795 -22.77 0.93 -55.12
C GLU A 795 -22.90 -0.46 -55.78
N GLU A 796 -23.70 -0.58 -56.85
CA GLU A 796 -23.83 -1.84 -57.63
C GLU A 796 -22.52 -2.19 -58.36
N GLY A 797 -21.74 -1.17 -58.75
CA GLY A 797 -20.40 -1.34 -59.29
C GLY A 797 -19.43 -2.00 -58.30
N ALA A 798 -19.51 -1.63 -57.02
CA ALA A 798 -18.64 -2.18 -55.98
C ALA A 798 -18.93 -3.67 -55.73
N GLU A 799 -20.20 -4.07 -55.67
CA GLU A 799 -20.57 -5.49 -55.52
C GLU A 799 -20.08 -6.35 -56.70
N ASN A 800 -20.18 -5.83 -57.93
CA ASN A 800 -19.68 -6.53 -59.10
C ASN A 800 -18.15 -6.70 -59.06
N LEU A 801 -17.41 -5.66 -58.65
CA LEU A 801 -15.96 -5.75 -58.45
C LEU A 801 -15.56 -6.80 -57.39
N LEU A 802 -16.34 -6.94 -56.31
CA LEU A 802 -16.11 -7.98 -55.30
C LEU A 802 -16.17 -9.39 -55.90
N ASN A 803 -17.08 -9.65 -56.85
CA ASN A 803 -17.18 -10.94 -57.55
C ASN A 803 -15.92 -11.24 -58.37
N HIS A 804 -15.23 -10.22 -58.85
CA HIS A 804 -13.93 -10.32 -59.53
C HIS A 804 -12.72 -10.28 -58.57
N LYS A 805 -12.94 -10.37 -57.25
CA LYS A 805 -11.91 -10.28 -56.20
C LYS A 805 -11.14 -8.96 -56.23
N ILE A 806 -11.86 -7.86 -56.45
CA ILE A 806 -11.35 -6.49 -56.38
C ILE A 806 -12.07 -5.81 -55.21
N ARG A 807 -11.30 -5.38 -54.21
CA ARG A 807 -11.80 -4.85 -52.92
C ARG A 807 -11.25 -3.47 -52.60
N CYS A 808 -10.07 -3.14 -53.12
CA CYS A 808 -9.28 -1.96 -52.77
C CYS A 808 -9.30 -0.88 -53.85
N ILE A 809 -9.82 -1.17 -55.04
CA ILE A 809 -9.99 -0.22 -56.16
C ILE A 809 -11.45 0.20 -56.26
N GLU A 810 -11.70 1.51 -56.37
CA GLU A 810 -13.05 2.05 -56.52
C GLU A 810 -13.64 1.77 -57.92
N PRO A 811 -14.98 1.66 -58.07
CA PRO A 811 -15.64 1.45 -59.37
C PRO A 811 -15.21 2.42 -60.48
N ARG A 812 -15.02 3.69 -60.15
CA ARG A 812 -14.56 4.72 -61.10
C ARG A 812 -13.13 4.49 -61.58
N GLN A 813 -12.24 4.14 -60.66
CA GLN A 813 -10.84 3.82 -60.96
C GLN A 813 -10.74 2.52 -61.77
N ALA A 814 -11.53 1.50 -61.43
CA ALA A 814 -11.59 0.26 -62.19
C ALA A 814 -12.08 0.51 -63.62
N LEU A 815 -13.09 1.36 -63.81
CA LEU A 815 -13.56 1.77 -65.13
C LEU A 815 -12.47 2.50 -65.93
N GLN A 816 -11.73 3.41 -65.29
CA GLN A 816 -10.60 4.11 -65.91
C GLN A 816 -9.52 3.13 -66.43
N ILE A 817 -9.13 2.15 -65.61
CA ILE A 817 -8.16 1.12 -66.00
C ILE A 817 -8.66 0.31 -67.22
N LEU A 818 -9.96 0.01 -67.27
CA LEU A 818 -10.56 -0.71 -68.40
C LEU A 818 -10.65 0.17 -69.66
N HIS A 819 -10.77 1.49 -69.54
CA HIS A 819 -10.69 2.39 -70.70
C HIS A 819 -9.29 2.49 -71.28
N GLN A 820 -8.26 2.40 -70.43
CA GLN A 820 -6.85 2.53 -70.81
C GLN A 820 -6.26 1.29 -71.48
N ARG A 821 -7.04 0.23 -71.57
CA ARG A 821 -6.69 -1.01 -72.28
C ARG A 821 -6.86 -0.84 -73.78
N THR A 822 -5.76 -0.94 -74.52
CA THR A 822 -5.74 -0.71 -75.98
C THR A 822 -6.49 -1.80 -76.77
N ASP A 823 -6.74 -2.98 -76.18
CA ASP A 823 -7.52 -4.04 -76.82
C ASP A 823 -9.03 -3.76 -76.76
N LEU A 824 -9.47 -2.92 -75.81
CA LEU A 824 -10.87 -2.55 -75.61
C LEU A 824 -11.24 -1.23 -76.31
N SER A 825 -10.30 -0.49 -76.87
CA SER A 825 -10.57 0.77 -77.58
C SER A 825 -11.15 0.51 -78.98
N ASP A 826 -12.21 1.25 -79.34
CA ASP A 826 -12.85 1.13 -80.65
C ASP A 826 -11.98 1.81 -81.71
N ALA A 827 -11.27 1.01 -82.51
CA ALA A 827 -10.42 1.48 -83.61
C ALA A 827 -11.18 2.23 -84.73
N SER A 828 -12.51 2.35 -84.64
CA SER A 828 -13.38 3.01 -85.62
C SER A 828 -13.77 4.45 -85.28
N SER A 829 -13.40 4.97 -84.10
CA SER A 829 -13.73 6.34 -83.66
C SER A 829 -12.52 7.28 -83.77
N PRO A 830 -12.60 8.40 -84.52
CA PRO A 830 -11.52 9.40 -84.60
C PRO A 830 -11.12 9.98 -83.24
N SER A 831 -12.06 10.05 -82.30
CA SER A 831 -11.82 10.52 -80.93
C SER A 831 -11.00 9.53 -80.12
N SER A 832 -11.24 8.22 -80.27
CA SER A 832 -10.46 7.18 -79.58
C SER A 832 -9.04 7.06 -80.12
N VAL A 833 -8.82 7.40 -81.40
CA VAL A 833 -7.48 7.47 -81.99
C VAL A 833 -6.72 8.69 -81.49
N MET A 834 -7.36 9.86 -81.32
CA MET A 834 -6.71 11.04 -80.72
C MET A 834 -6.41 10.87 -79.22
N GLU A 835 -7.14 10.03 -78.48
CA GLU A 835 -6.84 9.72 -77.08
C GLU A 835 -5.71 8.70 -76.90
N LEU A 836 -5.38 7.93 -77.95
CA LEU A 836 -4.29 6.94 -77.99
C LEU A 836 -2.91 7.56 -78.33
N PHE A 837 -2.87 8.79 -78.85
CA PHE A 837 -1.67 9.53 -79.28
C PHE A 837 -1.48 10.80 -78.45
#